data_AF-A0A2T0SXN4-F1
#
_entry.id   AF-A0A2T0SXN4-F1
#
_cell.length_a   1.000
_cell.length_b   1.000
_cell.length_c   1.000
_cell.angle_alpha   90.00
_cell.angle_beta   90.00
_cell.angle_gamma   90.00
#
_symmetry.space_group_name_H-M   'P 1'
#
loop_
_entity.id
_entity.type
_entity.pdbx_description
1 polymer ?
#
loop_
_entity_poly.entity_id
_entity_poly.type
_entity_poly.pdbx_seq_one_letter_code
_entity_poly.pdbx_strand_id
1 'polypeptide(L)'
;MQAFTLPDFYLPHPARLNPNLERTRDHSAAWARKMGMLDSPKPGGGVVWTEAALEKMDYALMCAYTHPDCDGDALDLITDWYVWVFFFDDHFLEQFKYSRDLKGAKAYLDHLELFMTAGDASPPEPTNPAEEGLRDLWRRTVPSMSDGWRRRFTTVTHNLMVESMWELGNIELGRVANPIEYVQMRRRVGGAPWSAGLVEYAVGAEVPDAVAALRPMQLLSDTFSDAVHLRNDLFSYQREVEEEGENSNAVLVFERFLGCSTQQAADLVNELLTSRLHQFENTALVEVPALLAEHGVPPHEQLGVAAYVKGLQDWQSGGHEWHAVSSRYMNEEAATGTSVLGGPSGFGTSANRMFSPAATGLRRRRQQFTHRPFEPVGHLPLPDFPMPYAVRTSPHIDESRRYAVGWARDMGMFDDGVWDERRFVGFDFAHCAAMIHADASRDQLNLTSDWLAWGTYGDDYFPLVFGAARNIPAAKLCNERLSLFMPLDGGATPDPTNPIERGLRDLWRRTAGPMAVGARQEFRKAVEDMTESWVWEVFNQAQHRVPDPVDYIEMRRRTFGSDMTMSLNRLAHWSSVPREIYQTSVVREMETAAQDYACFTNDLFSYQKEVEYEGEVHNIVLVVENFLEVDRITARDVVAKLMTARMEQFGQIVENDLPAMFEDLDLDEEVRAILTRHADGLKEWMSGILEWHRKCVRYVEAELKRTRASAVPDLGTSALRVRGASAPGVFGVGRPGLAVSGAGLPGALRPGAPAGGPPVGAVPSTPVGAVPSGPAVTTPSAPVGAVPSGPAVTTPSAPVGAVPSGPVVTGPSTDVPSSGGPVVATVSAPEGKRAIGVPTGLGTSAVRVRPQEPKVSAR
;
A
#
# COMPACT_ATOMS: atom_id res chain seq x y z
N MET A 1 22.24 19.73 -21.65
CA MET A 1 23.21 19.29 -20.62
C MET A 1 22.43 18.32 -19.76
N GLN A 2 23.00 17.19 -19.37
CA GLN A 2 22.26 16.17 -18.63
C GLN A 2 21.82 16.73 -17.26
N ALA A 3 20.57 16.47 -16.84
CA ALA A 3 20.01 17.08 -15.62
C ALA A 3 20.71 16.59 -14.33
N PHE A 4 21.16 15.34 -14.32
CA PHE A 4 22.00 14.72 -13.30
C PHE A 4 22.78 13.54 -13.92
N THR A 5 23.85 13.08 -13.26
CA THR A 5 24.54 11.84 -13.64
C THR A 5 23.77 10.65 -13.09
N LEU A 6 23.52 9.65 -13.92
CA LEU A 6 22.81 8.43 -13.50
C LEU A 6 23.56 7.71 -12.36
N PRO A 7 22.87 7.32 -11.27
CA PRO A 7 23.50 6.66 -10.13
C PRO A 7 23.81 5.18 -10.40
N ASP A 8 24.70 4.59 -9.59
CA ASP A 8 25.00 3.15 -9.63
C ASP A 8 23.77 2.32 -9.22
N PHE A 9 23.09 1.73 -10.21
CA PHE A 9 21.91 0.88 -10.00
C PHE A 9 22.24 -0.46 -9.32
N TYR A 10 21.40 -0.90 -8.39
CA TYR A 10 21.43 -2.29 -7.92
C TYR A 10 20.77 -3.21 -8.96
N LEU A 11 21.53 -4.20 -9.45
CA LEU A 11 21.09 -5.20 -10.42
C LEU A 11 21.29 -6.60 -9.80
N PRO A 12 20.23 -7.22 -9.23
CA PRO A 12 20.35 -8.51 -8.55
C PRO A 12 20.65 -9.67 -9.51
N HIS A 13 20.12 -9.62 -10.74
CA HIS A 13 20.25 -10.64 -11.77
C HIS A 13 20.73 -10.02 -13.08
N PRO A 14 21.49 -10.74 -13.91
CA PRO A 14 21.84 -10.29 -15.27
C PRO A 14 20.66 -10.50 -16.22
N ALA A 15 20.44 -9.54 -17.12
CA ALA A 15 19.45 -9.68 -18.18
C ALA A 15 19.80 -10.82 -19.17
N ARG A 16 18.77 -11.30 -19.87
CA ARG A 16 18.83 -12.33 -20.91
C ARG A 16 18.06 -11.85 -22.11
N LEU A 17 18.41 -12.29 -23.32
CA LEU A 17 17.76 -11.84 -24.56
C LEU A 17 17.10 -13.01 -25.29
N ASN A 18 15.83 -12.85 -25.65
CA ASN A 18 15.07 -13.82 -26.43
C ASN A 18 15.67 -13.97 -27.84
N PRO A 19 15.93 -15.20 -28.33
CA PRO A 19 16.51 -15.43 -29.65
C PRO A 19 15.60 -15.02 -30.83
N ASN A 20 14.32 -14.72 -30.60
CA ASN A 20 13.35 -14.39 -31.66
C ASN A 20 13.31 -12.89 -32.03
N LEU A 21 14.12 -12.03 -31.39
CA LEU A 21 14.12 -10.57 -31.56
C LEU A 21 13.91 -10.05 -33.00
N GLU A 22 14.71 -10.49 -33.96
CA GLU A 22 14.67 -9.95 -35.33
C GLU A 22 13.35 -10.29 -36.05
N ARG A 23 12.80 -11.48 -35.82
CA ARG A 23 11.45 -11.85 -36.31
C ARG A 23 10.40 -10.90 -35.72
N THR A 24 10.51 -10.61 -34.43
CA THR A 24 9.55 -9.78 -33.70
C THR A 24 9.60 -8.31 -34.10
N ARG A 25 10.78 -7.78 -34.47
CA ARG A 25 10.89 -6.45 -35.11
C ARG A 25 10.09 -6.38 -36.41
N ASP A 26 10.29 -7.34 -37.32
CA ASP A 26 9.56 -7.40 -38.59
C ASP A 26 8.03 -7.52 -38.38
N HIS A 27 7.62 -8.40 -37.46
CA HIS A 27 6.20 -8.62 -37.11
C HIS A 27 5.54 -7.36 -36.53
N SER A 28 6.13 -6.79 -35.48
CA SER A 28 5.53 -5.66 -34.74
C SER A 28 5.45 -4.38 -35.58
N ALA A 29 6.45 -4.11 -36.43
CA ALA A 29 6.39 -3.00 -37.38
C ALA A 29 5.31 -3.19 -38.46
N ALA A 30 5.10 -4.43 -38.93
CA ALA A 30 4.00 -4.76 -39.84
C ALA A 30 2.63 -4.64 -39.15
N TRP A 31 2.53 -5.05 -37.88
CA TRP A 31 1.31 -4.95 -37.07
C TRP A 31 0.92 -3.49 -36.76
N ALA A 32 1.86 -2.66 -36.29
CA ALA A 32 1.62 -1.24 -35.99
C ALA A 32 1.09 -0.47 -37.21
N ARG A 33 1.66 -0.75 -38.39
CA ARG A 33 1.17 -0.21 -39.67
C ARG A 33 -0.25 -0.68 -39.99
N LYS A 34 -0.55 -1.97 -39.80
CA LYS A 34 -1.88 -2.54 -40.03
C LYS A 34 -2.96 -1.93 -39.11
N MET A 35 -2.61 -1.58 -37.87
CA MET A 35 -3.51 -0.91 -36.93
C MET A 35 -3.71 0.59 -37.25
N GLY A 36 -2.92 1.17 -38.16
CA GLY A 36 -2.97 2.59 -38.52
C GLY A 36 -2.22 3.52 -37.55
N MET A 37 -1.39 2.98 -36.66
CA MET A 37 -0.64 3.76 -35.66
C MET A 37 0.38 4.72 -36.29
N LEU A 38 0.95 4.33 -37.44
CA LEU A 38 1.93 5.14 -38.19
C LEU A 38 1.29 6.24 -39.06
N ASP A 39 -0.02 6.18 -39.26
CA ASP A 39 -0.81 7.14 -40.05
C ASP A 39 -1.70 8.03 -39.14
N SER A 40 -1.66 7.81 -37.82
CA SER A 40 -2.52 8.50 -36.85
C SER A 40 -2.20 10.00 -36.78
N PRO A 41 -3.12 10.90 -37.16
CA PRO A 41 -2.86 12.34 -37.20
C PRO A 41 -2.86 12.94 -35.79
N LYS A 42 -2.01 13.95 -35.56
CA LYS A 42 -2.03 14.75 -34.33
C LYS A 42 -2.56 16.16 -34.54
N PRO A 43 -3.17 16.82 -33.52
CA PRO A 43 -3.80 18.13 -33.66
C PRO A 43 -2.85 19.23 -34.16
N GLY A 44 -1.58 19.18 -33.77
CA GLY A 44 -0.53 20.10 -34.23
C GLY A 44 -0.07 19.90 -35.68
N GLY A 45 -0.57 18.88 -36.38
CA GLY A 45 -0.16 18.49 -37.72
C GLY A 45 0.98 17.47 -37.73
N GLY A 46 1.03 16.67 -38.80
CA GLY A 46 1.84 15.46 -38.87
C GLY A 46 1.12 14.26 -38.24
N VAL A 47 1.89 13.25 -37.87
CA VAL A 47 1.41 12.00 -37.25
C VAL A 47 1.99 11.84 -35.84
N VAL A 48 1.36 11.03 -35.01
CA VAL A 48 1.84 10.65 -33.67
C VAL A 48 3.18 9.92 -33.80
N TRP A 49 3.21 8.81 -34.54
CA TRP A 49 4.42 8.04 -34.80
C TRP A 49 4.76 7.96 -36.29
N THR A 50 6.06 7.83 -36.58
CA THR A 50 6.56 7.45 -37.91
C THR A 50 7.28 6.11 -37.81
N GLU A 51 7.45 5.40 -38.92
CA GLU A 51 8.19 4.13 -38.96
C GLU A 51 9.59 4.25 -38.36
N ALA A 52 10.33 5.29 -38.75
CA ALA A 52 11.67 5.57 -38.20
C ALA A 52 11.67 5.93 -36.70
N ALA A 53 10.56 6.45 -36.16
CA ALA A 53 10.43 6.65 -34.72
C ALA A 53 10.20 5.31 -34.01
N LEU A 54 9.30 4.46 -34.52
CA LEU A 54 9.02 3.13 -33.98
C LEU A 54 10.28 2.24 -33.96
N GLU A 55 11.03 2.20 -35.07
CA GLU A 55 12.32 1.49 -35.18
C GLU A 55 13.33 1.97 -34.11
N LYS A 56 13.37 3.27 -33.82
CA LYS A 56 14.31 3.88 -32.87
C LYS A 56 13.89 3.75 -31.39
N MET A 57 12.63 3.40 -31.13
CA MET A 57 12.13 3.06 -29.78
C MET A 57 12.32 1.57 -29.46
N ASP A 58 12.29 0.72 -30.49
CA ASP A 58 12.64 -0.71 -30.46
C ASP A 58 11.97 -1.49 -29.31
N TYR A 59 10.63 -1.45 -29.29
CA TYR A 59 9.84 -2.19 -28.31
C TYR A 59 10.02 -3.71 -28.43
N ALA A 60 10.43 -4.22 -29.60
CA ALA A 60 10.81 -5.62 -29.79
C ALA A 60 12.06 -5.98 -28.98
N LEU A 61 13.08 -5.11 -28.94
CA LEU A 61 14.26 -5.29 -28.09
C LEU A 61 13.90 -5.27 -26.60
N MET A 62 13.01 -4.36 -26.19
CA MET A 62 12.48 -4.34 -24.83
C MET A 62 11.83 -5.69 -24.49
N CYS A 63 10.89 -6.15 -25.32
CA CYS A 63 10.13 -7.38 -25.06
C CYS A 63 11.03 -8.63 -25.10
N ALA A 64 12.03 -8.66 -25.98
CA ALA A 64 13.00 -9.74 -26.05
C ALA A 64 13.89 -9.80 -24.80
N TYR A 65 14.19 -8.65 -24.19
CA TYR A 65 14.91 -8.60 -22.91
C TYR A 65 14.03 -8.97 -21.72
N THR A 66 12.76 -8.52 -21.70
CA THR A 66 11.86 -8.72 -20.56
C THR A 66 11.18 -10.10 -20.55
N HIS A 67 11.06 -10.76 -21.71
CA HIS A 67 10.45 -12.09 -21.87
C HIS A 67 11.41 -13.07 -22.59
N PRO A 68 12.57 -13.42 -21.99
CA PRO A 68 13.65 -14.11 -22.68
C PRO A 68 13.39 -15.59 -22.99
N ASP A 69 12.35 -16.20 -22.42
CA ASP A 69 12.05 -17.64 -22.53
C ASP A 69 10.76 -17.99 -23.30
N CYS A 70 9.92 -17.01 -23.64
CA CYS A 70 8.72 -17.30 -24.43
C CYS A 70 9.08 -17.63 -25.89
N ASP A 71 8.21 -18.36 -26.59
CA ASP A 71 8.41 -18.62 -28.01
C ASP A 71 8.17 -17.35 -28.86
N GLY A 72 8.44 -17.45 -30.17
CA GLY A 72 8.32 -16.32 -31.07
C GLY A 72 6.87 -15.85 -31.27
N ASP A 73 5.87 -16.72 -31.16
CA ASP A 73 4.47 -16.36 -31.36
C ASP A 73 3.94 -15.59 -30.13
N ALA A 74 4.37 -16.01 -28.93
CA ALA A 74 4.13 -15.29 -27.70
C ALA A 74 4.88 -13.95 -27.66
N LEU A 75 6.15 -13.92 -28.07
CA LEU A 75 6.94 -12.68 -28.09
C LEU A 75 6.36 -11.65 -29.07
N ASP A 76 5.90 -12.09 -30.24
CA ASP A 76 5.21 -11.27 -31.23
C ASP A 76 3.95 -10.62 -30.65
N LEU A 77 3.09 -11.39 -29.96
CA LEU A 77 1.88 -10.87 -29.31
C LEU A 77 2.19 -9.91 -28.14
N ILE A 78 3.15 -10.25 -27.29
CA ILE A 78 3.55 -9.39 -26.17
C ILE A 78 4.13 -8.07 -26.70
N THR A 79 4.90 -8.12 -27.79
CA THR A 79 5.44 -6.90 -28.41
C THR A 79 4.33 -6.04 -28.99
N ASP A 80 3.32 -6.61 -29.65
CA ASP A 80 2.16 -5.86 -30.12
C ASP A 80 1.40 -5.18 -28.95
N TRP A 81 1.28 -5.83 -27.80
CA TRP A 81 0.71 -5.21 -26.58
C TRP A 81 1.53 -4.01 -26.09
N TYR A 82 2.86 -4.10 -26.07
CA TYR A 82 3.71 -2.97 -25.68
C TYR A 82 3.73 -1.84 -26.72
N VAL A 83 3.75 -2.17 -28.01
CA VAL A 83 3.56 -1.20 -29.09
C VAL A 83 2.23 -0.45 -28.92
N TRP A 84 1.16 -1.16 -28.55
CA TRP A 84 -0.14 -0.54 -28.27
C TRP A 84 -0.13 0.36 -27.04
N VAL A 85 0.43 -0.07 -25.90
CA VAL A 85 0.37 0.73 -24.66
C VAL A 85 1.18 2.02 -24.78
N PHE A 86 2.35 1.98 -25.40
CA PHE A 86 3.14 3.18 -25.68
C PHE A 86 2.50 4.06 -26.76
N PHE A 87 1.80 3.47 -27.75
CA PHE A 87 1.05 4.26 -28.71
C PHE A 87 -0.14 4.97 -28.05
N PHE A 88 -0.84 4.29 -27.16
CA PHE A 88 -1.95 4.84 -26.38
C PHE A 88 -1.48 6.06 -25.56
N ASP A 89 -0.35 5.96 -24.86
CA ASP A 89 0.23 7.05 -24.06
C ASP A 89 0.61 8.27 -24.92
N ASP A 90 1.44 8.07 -25.95
CA ASP A 90 1.86 9.15 -26.86
C ASP A 90 0.66 9.76 -27.63
N HIS A 91 -0.36 8.96 -27.97
CA HIS A 91 -1.61 9.45 -28.58
C HIS A 91 -2.44 10.25 -27.57
N PHE A 92 -2.59 9.80 -26.34
CA PHE A 92 -3.34 10.51 -25.29
C PHE A 92 -2.66 11.85 -24.94
N LEU A 93 -1.33 11.88 -24.89
CA LEU A 93 -0.52 13.09 -24.73
C LEU A 93 -0.85 14.14 -25.82
N GLU A 94 -0.78 13.72 -27.09
CA GLU A 94 -1.00 14.59 -28.26
C GLU A 94 -2.44 15.08 -28.42
N GLN A 95 -3.45 14.24 -28.11
CA GLN A 95 -4.87 14.62 -28.24
C GLN A 95 -5.38 15.42 -27.02
N PHE A 96 -5.02 15.00 -25.80
CA PHE A 96 -5.71 15.44 -24.57
C PHE A 96 -4.82 16.16 -23.55
N LYS A 97 -3.57 15.72 -23.28
CA LYS A 97 -2.74 16.39 -22.25
C LYS A 97 -2.36 17.82 -22.67
N TYR A 98 -1.92 18.04 -23.91
CA TYR A 98 -1.58 19.40 -24.39
C TYR A 98 -2.78 20.34 -24.50
N SER A 99 -3.96 19.81 -24.83
CA SER A 99 -5.20 20.58 -24.96
C SER A 99 -5.92 20.81 -23.64
N ARG A 100 -5.62 19.99 -22.61
CA ARG A 100 -6.29 19.91 -21.31
C ARG A 100 -7.79 19.57 -21.41
N ASP A 101 -8.18 18.79 -22.42
CA ASP A 101 -9.56 18.34 -22.59
C ASP A 101 -9.89 17.12 -21.72
N LEU A 102 -10.09 17.36 -20.42
CA LEU A 102 -10.53 16.33 -19.45
C LEU A 102 -11.82 15.61 -19.88
N LYS A 103 -12.74 16.31 -20.55
CA LYS A 103 -14.04 15.73 -20.94
C LYS A 103 -13.90 14.82 -22.15
N GLY A 104 -13.14 15.24 -23.16
CA GLY A 104 -12.77 14.42 -24.31
C GLY A 104 -11.97 13.20 -23.89
N ALA A 105 -11.00 13.38 -22.99
CA ALA A 105 -10.20 12.31 -22.40
C ALA A 105 -11.08 11.25 -21.72
N LYS A 106 -11.97 11.65 -20.79
CA LYS A 106 -12.87 10.70 -20.11
C LYS A 106 -13.73 9.93 -21.12
N ALA A 107 -14.36 10.62 -22.09
CA ALA A 107 -15.21 9.98 -23.09
C ALA A 107 -14.45 9.00 -24.00
N TYR A 108 -13.17 9.26 -24.28
CA TYR A 108 -12.28 8.36 -25.02
C TYR A 108 -11.95 7.09 -24.21
N LEU A 109 -11.62 7.22 -22.92
CA LEU A 109 -11.32 6.08 -22.05
C LEU A 109 -12.55 5.23 -21.76
N ASP A 110 -13.70 5.86 -21.47
CA ASP A 110 -15.01 5.20 -21.30
C ASP A 110 -15.38 4.34 -22.53
N HIS A 111 -15.00 4.78 -23.74
CA HIS A 111 -15.24 4.05 -24.98
C HIS A 111 -14.20 2.94 -25.23
N LEU A 112 -12.93 3.18 -24.89
CA LEU A 112 -11.84 2.21 -25.04
C LEU A 112 -12.05 0.96 -24.16
N GLU A 113 -12.67 1.12 -22.98
CA GLU A 113 -13.08 0.00 -22.11
C GLU A 113 -14.03 -1.00 -22.78
N LEU A 114 -14.89 -0.54 -23.70
CA LEU A 114 -15.89 -1.38 -24.38
C LEU A 114 -15.26 -2.45 -25.29
N PHE A 115 -13.96 -2.35 -25.58
CA PHE A 115 -13.22 -3.33 -26.37
C PHE A 115 -12.70 -4.52 -25.53
N MET A 116 -12.68 -4.42 -24.20
CA MET A 116 -12.33 -5.51 -23.28
C MET A 116 -13.55 -6.39 -22.96
N THR A 117 -14.16 -6.99 -24.00
CA THR A 117 -15.43 -7.71 -23.84
C THR A 117 -15.32 -9.00 -23.02
N ALA A 118 -16.40 -9.33 -22.31
CA ALA A 118 -16.55 -10.56 -21.55
C ALA A 118 -17.61 -11.49 -22.18
N GLY A 119 -17.35 -12.80 -22.18
CA GLY A 119 -18.24 -13.79 -22.77
C GLY A 119 -18.43 -13.60 -24.28
N ASP A 120 -19.67 -13.78 -24.76
CA ASP A 120 -20.03 -13.66 -26.19
C ASP A 120 -20.30 -12.21 -26.64
N ALA A 121 -19.95 -11.19 -25.84
CA ALA A 121 -20.18 -9.79 -26.19
C ALA A 121 -19.24 -9.34 -27.33
N SER A 122 -19.82 -8.77 -28.38
CA SER A 122 -19.08 -8.14 -29.47
C SER A 122 -18.66 -6.71 -29.11
N PRO A 123 -17.41 -6.29 -29.36
CA PRO A 123 -16.99 -4.91 -29.18
C PRO A 123 -17.66 -3.98 -30.20
N PRO A 124 -17.71 -2.66 -29.95
CA PRO A 124 -18.14 -1.68 -30.94
C PRO A 124 -17.15 -1.62 -32.14
N GLU A 125 -17.50 -0.84 -33.17
CA GLU A 125 -16.56 -0.58 -34.26
C GLU A 125 -15.52 0.46 -33.84
N PRO A 126 -14.20 0.19 -34.02
CA PRO A 126 -13.13 1.14 -33.76
C PRO A 126 -13.27 2.44 -34.54
N THR A 127 -12.99 3.53 -33.85
CA THR A 127 -12.95 4.90 -34.39
C THR A 127 -11.51 5.41 -34.56
N ASN A 128 -10.53 4.77 -33.91
CA ASN A 128 -9.13 5.18 -33.89
C ASN A 128 -8.17 3.97 -33.75
N PRO A 129 -6.84 4.14 -34.00
CA PRO A 129 -5.87 3.05 -33.96
C PRO A 129 -5.68 2.36 -32.59
N ALA A 130 -5.93 3.05 -31.48
CA ALA A 130 -5.83 2.45 -30.15
C ALA A 130 -6.99 1.47 -29.90
N GLU A 131 -8.21 1.82 -30.32
CA GLU A 131 -9.37 0.93 -30.28
C GLU A 131 -9.21 -0.29 -31.21
N GLU A 132 -8.69 -0.10 -32.43
CA GLU A 132 -8.41 -1.20 -33.36
C GLU A 132 -7.33 -2.15 -32.80
N GLY A 133 -6.25 -1.59 -32.24
CA GLY A 133 -5.19 -2.36 -31.59
C GLY A 133 -5.72 -3.17 -30.41
N LEU A 134 -6.48 -2.57 -29.50
CA LEU A 134 -7.06 -3.26 -28.35
C LEU A 134 -8.03 -4.37 -28.79
N ARG A 135 -8.84 -4.13 -29.83
CA ARG A 135 -9.73 -5.15 -30.43
C ARG A 135 -8.97 -6.37 -30.94
N ASP A 136 -7.85 -6.18 -31.66
CA ASP A 136 -7.03 -7.29 -32.16
C ASP A 136 -6.33 -8.04 -31.01
N LEU A 137 -5.73 -7.31 -30.08
CA LEU A 137 -4.98 -7.83 -28.94
C LEU A 137 -5.86 -8.61 -27.97
N TRP A 138 -7.03 -8.08 -27.60
CA TRP A 138 -8.00 -8.76 -26.75
C TRP A 138 -8.42 -10.11 -27.37
N ARG A 139 -8.82 -10.08 -28.65
CA ARG A 139 -9.20 -11.28 -29.42
C ARG A 139 -8.08 -12.34 -29.49
N ARG A 140 -6.82 -11.93 -29.58
CA ARG A 140 -5.66 -12.85 -29.68
C ARG A 140 -5.23 -13.42 -28.34
N THR A 141 -5.46 -12.70 -27.24
CA THR A 141 -4.95 -13.06 -25.90
C THR A 141 -5.98 -13.85 -25.08
N VAL A 142 -7.22 -13.35 -25.05
CA VAL A 142 -8.29 -13.85 -24.17
C VAL A 142 -8.58 -15.36 -24.32
N PRO A 143 -8.61 -15.97 -25.52
CA PRO A 143 -8.91 -17.40 -25.67
C PRO A 143 -7.94 -18.34 -24.94
N SER A 144 -6.71 -17.88 -24.67
CA SER A 144 -5.66 -18.66 -24.00
C SER A 144 -5.64 -18.53 -22.48
N MET A 145 -6.37 -17.56 -21.91
CA MET A 145 -6.32 -17.20 -20.49
C MET A 145 -7.65 -17.47 -19.79
N SER A 146 -7.60 -17.76 -18.49
CA SER A 146 -8.78 -18.04 -17.66
C SER A 146 -9.65 -16.80 -17.38
N ASP A 147 -10.90 -17.02 -16.96
CA ASP A 147 -11.75 -15.92 -16.48
C ASP A 147 -11.20 -15.24 -15.23
N GLY A 148 -10.37 -15.92 -14.43
CA GLY A 148 -9.65 -15.34 -13.29
C GLY A 148 -8.66 -14.28 -13.75
N TRP A 149 -7.77 -14.67 -14.67
CA TRP A 149 -6.81 -13.75 -15.29
C TRP A 149 -7.51 -12.62 -16.04
N ARG A 150 -8.54 -12.90 -16.86
CA ARG A 150 -9.28 -11.88 -17.63
C ARG A 150 -9.81 -10.77 -16.73
N ARG A 151 -10.45 -11.12 -15.61
CA ARG A 151 -10.94 -10.12 -14.63
C ARG A 151 -9.79 -9.27 -14.06
N ARG A 152 -8.67 -9.88 -13.66
CA ARG A 152 -7.49 -9.14 -13.18
C ARG A 152 -6.96 -8.20 -14.26
N PHE A 153 -6.80 -8.71 -15.48
CA PHE A 153 -6.20 -7.99 -16.59
C PHE A 153 -7.08 -6.80 -17.06
N THR A 154 -8.41 -6.97 -17.11
CA THR A 154 -9.34 -5.85 -17.32
C THR A 154 -9.19 -4.78 -16.23
N THR A 155 -9.09 -5.17 -14.95
CA THR A 155 -8.94 -4.20 -13.85
C THR A 155 -7.63 -3.41 -13.93
N VAL A 156 -6.49 -4.05 -14.20
CA VAL A 156 -5.21 -3.32 -14.34
C VAL A 156 -5.15 -2.48 -15.63
N THR A 157 -5.83 -2.89 -16.70
CA THR A 157 -5.93 -2.09 -17.93
C THR A 157 -6.84 -0.86 -17.74
N HIS A 158 -7.99 -1.01 -17.04
CA HIS A 158 -8.81 0.13 -16.59
C HIS A 158 -7.99 1.09 -15.73
N ASN A 159 -7.23 0.58 -14.75
CA ASN A 159 -6.42 1.44 -13.90
C ASN A 159 -5.32 2.20 -14.67
N LEU A 160 -4.69 1.56 -15.67
CA LEU A 160 -3.74 2.17 -16.60
C LEU A 160 -4.37 3.36 -17.33
N MET A 161 -5.59 3.18 -17.84
CA MET A 161 -6.35 4.25 -18.50
C MET A 161 -6.69 5.41 -17.54
N VAL A 162 -6.99 5.11 -16.26
CA VAL A 162 -7.29 6.13 -15.24
C VAL A 162 -6.04 6.92 -14.81
N GLU A 163 -4.81 6.43 -15.03
CA GLU A 163 -3.58 7.19 -14.75
C GLU A 163 -3.57 8.53 -15.47
N SER A 164 -3.85 8.48 -16.78
CA SER A 164 -3.74 9.64 -17.67
C SER A 164 -4.70 10.77 -17.29
N MET A 165 -5.81 10.46 -16.60
CA MET A 165 -6.73 11.46 -16.03
C MET A 165 -6.17 12.13 -14.76
N TRP A 166 -5.51 11.37 -13.88
CA TRP A 166 -4.91 11.90 -12.66
C TRP A 166 -3.69 12.78 -12.96
N GLU A 167 -2.81 12.34 -13.87
CA GLU A 167 -1.68 13.13 -14.33
C GLU A 167 -2.14 14.45 -14.95
N LEU A 168 -3.19 14.43 -15.78
CA LEU A 168 -3.75 15.62 -16.42
C LEU A 168 -4.30 16.64 -15.39
N GLY A 169 -4.98 16.17 -14.34
CA GLY A 169 -5.42 17.03 -13.24
C GLY A 169 -4.25 17.69 -12.47
N ASN A 170 -3.17 16.95 -12.22
CA ASN A 170 -1.98 17.49 -11.58
C ASN A 170 -1.24 18.51 -12.45
N ILE A 171 -1.18 18.29 -13.78
CA ILE A 171 -0.63 19.24 -14.75
C ILE A 171 -1.48 20.52 -14.82
N GLU A 172 -2.81 20.40 -14.76
CA GLU A 172 -3.71 21.56 -14.77
C GLU A 172 -3.49 22.45 -13.54
N LEU A 173 -3.44 21.84 -12.36
CA LEU A 173 -3.24 22.52 -11.07
C LEU A 173 -1.79 22.98 -10.83
N GLY A 174 -0.83 22.53 -11.64
CA GLY A 174 0.61 22.76 -11.41
C GLY A 174 1.11 22.13 -10.11
N ARG A 175 0.49 21.02 -9.70
CA ARG A 175 0.71 20.35 -8.41
C ARG A 175 1.67 19.18 -8.56
N VAL A 176 2.69 19.13 -7.69
CA VAL A 176 3.57 17.98 -7.51
C VAL A 176 3.06 17.18 -6.31
N ALA A 177 2.90 15.87 -6.47
CA ALA A 177 2.43 14.99 -5.40
C ALA A 177 3.45 14.90 -4.24
N ASN A 178 2.98 14.55 -3.04
CA ASN A 178 3.90 14.20 -1.94
C ASN A 178 4.47 12.78 -2.13
N PRO A 179 5.61 12.41 -1.52
CA PRO A 179 6.23 11.09 -1.69
C PRO A 179 5.31 9.88 -1.49
N ILE A 180 4.38 9.97 -0.54
CA ILE A 180 3.47 8.87 -0.18
C ILE A 180 2.37 8.74 -1.24
N GLU A 181 1.73 9.87 -1.57
CA GLU A 181 0.74 9.97 -2.66
C GLU A 181 1.32 9.49 -3.99
N TYR A 182 2.54 9.90 -4.32
CA TYR A 182 3.20 9.56 -5.57
C TYR A 182 3.31 8.04 -5.76
N VAL A 183 3.86 7.34 -4.76
CA VAL A 183 4.04 5.88 -4.82
C VAL A 183 2.70 5.15 -4.82
N GLN A 184 1.73 5.60 -4.01
CA GLN A 184 0.38 5.03 -4.01
C GLN A 184 -0.31 5.13 -5.38
N MET A 185 -0.22 6.30 -6.02
CA MET A 185 -0.83 6.51 -7.32
C MET A 185 -0.10 5.72 -8.40
N ARG A 186 1.23 5.85 -8.54
CA ARG A 186 2.00 5.07 -9.52
C ARG A 186 1.77 3.57 -9.44
N ARG A 187 1.64 2.98 -8.24
CA ARG A 187 1.28 1.55 -8.14
C ARG A 187 -0.13 1.22 -8.61
N ARG A 188 -1.09 2.07 -8.26
CA ARG A 188 -2.51 1.80 -8.52
C ARG A 188 -2.82 1.93 -10.00
N VAL A 189 -2.33 3.01 -10.61
CA VAL A 189 -2.68 3.41 -11.98
C VAL A 189 -1.56 3.18 -12.99
N GLY A 190 -0.31 2.96 -12.57
CA GLY A 190 0.81 2.69 -13.47
C GLY A 190 0.69 1.43 -14.32
N GLY A 191 1.42 1.39 -15.44
CA GLY A 191 1.46 0.23 -16.36
C GLY A 191 2.22 -1.02 -15.88
N ALA A 192 2.78 -1.04 -14.67
CA ALA A 192 3.56 -2.19 -14.19
C ALA A 192 2.71 -3.40 -13.73
N PRO A 193 1.59 -3.26 -12.99
CA PRO A 193 0.65 -4.37 -12.77
C PRO A 193 0.07 -4.97 -14.07
N TRP A 194 -0.13 -4.13 -15.09
CA TRP A 194 -0.49 -4.59 -16.44
C TRP A 194 0.64 -5.42 -17.07
N SER A 195 1.88 -4.95 -16.98
CA SER A 195 3.07 -5.71 -17.42
C SER A 195 3.19 -7.06 -16.70
N ALA A 196 2.94 -7.11 -15.39
CA ALA A 196 2.93 -8.36 -14.63
C ALA A 196 1.85 -9.34 -15.12
N GLY A 197 0.67 -8.84 -15.51
CA GLY A 197 -0.37 -9.67 -16.14
C GLY A 197 0.06 -10.32 -17.45
N LEU A 198 0.87 -9.63 -18.27
CA LEU A 198 1.46 -10.20 -19.49
C LEU A 198 2.57 -11.22 -19.20
N VAL A 199 3.26 -11.13 -18.07
CA VAL A 199 4.23 -12.15 -17.64
C VAL A 199 3.54 -13.50 -17.37
N GLU A 200 2.32 -13.52 -16.81
CA GLU A 200 1.52 -14.76 -16.68
C GLU A 200 1.29 -15.44 -18.04
N TYR A 201 0.98 -14.66 -19.09
CA TYR A 201 0.86 -15.16 -20.47
C TYR A 201 2.20 -15.66 -21.01
N ALA A 202 3.27 -14.87 -20.85
CA ALA A 202 4.59 -15.15 -21.40
C ALA A 202 5.23 -16.43 -20.88
N VAL A 203 5.01 -16.74 -19.60
CA VAL A 203 5.53 -17.96 -18.94
C VAL A 203 4.59 -19.15 -19.08
N GLY A 204 3.40 -18.97 -19.69
CA GLY A 204 2.39 -20.01 -19.87
C GLY A 204 1.79 -20.53 -18.57
N ALA A 205 1.78 -19.71 -17.51
CA ALA A 205 1.27 -20.09 -16.21
C ALA A 205 0.65 -18.90 -15.45
N GLU A 206 -0.60 -19.06 -15.05
CA GLU A 206 -1.33 -18.09 -14.23
C GLU A 206 -1.05 -18.30 -12.73
N VAL A 207 -1.09 -17.21 -11.97
CA VAL A 207 -1.14 -17.25 -10.50
C VAL A 207 -2.52 -17.76 -10.08
N PRO A 208 -2.63 -18.83 -9.26
CA PRO A 208 -3.92 -19.36 -8.84
C PRO A 208 -4.74 -18.33 -8.05
N ASP A 209 -6.03 -18.16 -8.40
CA ASP A 209 -6.96 -17.21 -7.75
C ASP A 209 -6.98 -17.35 -6.21
N ALA A 210 -6.76 -18.57 -5.69
CA ALA A 210 -6.71 -18.86 -4.26
C ALA A 210 -5.53 -18.21 -3.51
N VAL A 211 -4.43 -17.88 -4.20
CA VAL A 211 -3.25 -17.22 -3.60
C VAL A 211 -2.96 -15.84 -4.19
N ALA A 212 -3.50 -15.50 -5.37
CA ALA A 212 -3.27 -14.23 -6.05
C ALA A 212 -3.66 -12.99 -5.21
N ALA A 213 -4.70 -13.11 -4.38
CA ALA A 213 -5.18 -12.04 -3.51
C ALA A 213 -4.49 -12.01 -2.12
N LEU A 214 -3.57 -12.94 -1.83
CA LEU A 214 -2.88 -13.02 -0.55
C LEU A 214 -1.64 -12.11 -0.55
N ARG A 215 -1.33 -11.56 0.63
CA ARG A 215 -0.37 -10.46 0.75
C ARG A 215 0.99 -10.72 0.08
N PRO A 216 1.67 -11.88 0.20
CA PRO A 216 2.99 -12.05 -0.44
C PRO A 216 2.94 -11.97 -1.97
N MET A 217 1.82 -12.33 -2.60
CA MET A 217 1.65 -12.17 -4.05
C MET A 217 1.38 -10.70 -4.43
N GLN A 218 0.60 -9.98 -3.62
CA GLN A 218 0.39 -8.54 -3.80
C GLN A 218 1.72 -7.77 -3.63
N LEU A 219 2.42 -8.00 -2.52
CA LEU A 219 3.70 -7.36 -2.21
C LEU A 219 4.78 -7.66 -3.27
N LEU A 220 4.78 -8.84 -3.88
CA LEU A 220 5.64 -9.16 -5.02
C LEU A 220 5.31 -8.28 -6.24
N SER A 221 4.03 -8.13 -6.58
CA SER A 221 3.57 -7.27 -7.68
C SER A 221 3.82 -5.79 -7.40
N ASP A 222 3.65 -5.36 -6.15
CA ASP A 222 3.84 -3.99 -5.70
C ASP A 222 5.31 -3.57 -5.70
N THR A 223 6.19 -4.42 -5.14
CA THR A 223 7.65 -4.18 -5.15
C THR A 223 8.25 -4.23 -6.54
N PHE A 224 7.72 -5.10 -7.42
CA PHE A 224 8.00 -5.07 -8.85
C PHE A 224 7.60 -3.72 -9.43
N SER A 225 6.34 -3.31 -9.25
CA SER A 225 5.79 -2.08 -9.83
C SER A 225 6.54 -0.82 -9.41
N ASP A 226 6.80 -0.66 -8.10
CA ASP A 226 7.66 0.42 -7.59
C ASP A 226 9.02 0.46 -8.31
N ALA A 227 9.65 -0.70 -8.43
CA ALA A 227 10.99 -0.81 -8.99
C ALA A 227 11.01 -0.65 -10.52
N VAL A 228 9.88 -0.81 -11.22
CA VAL A 228 9.71 -0.41 -12.62
C VAL A 228 9.60 1.11 -12.72
N HIS A 229 8.67 1.72 -11.99
CA HIS A 229 8.39 3.15 -12.08
C HIS A 229 9.56 4.02 -11.63
N LEU A 230 10.15 3.74 -10.45
CA LEU A 230 11.30 4.49 -9.94
C LEU A 230 12.55 4.39 -10.84
N ARG A 231 12.69 3.28 -11.58
CA ARG A 231 13.74 3.15 -12.60
C ARG A 231 13.41 4.01 -13.82
N ASN A 232 12.18 3.94 -14.31
CA ASN A 232 11.72 4.74 -15.44
C ASN A 232 11.94 6.24 -15.17
N ASP A 233 11.46 6.74 -14.02
CA ASP A 233 11.60 8.13 -13.57
C ASP A 233 13.05 8.65 -13.66
N LEU A 234 14.03 7.84 -13.24
CA LEU A 234 15.46 8.19 -13.27
C LEU A 234 16.00 8.35 -14.69
N PHE A 235 15.46 7.58 -15.65
CA PHE A 235 15.88 7.61 -17.05
C PHE A 235 15.09 8.62 -17.89
N SER A 236 13.87 8.96 -17.49
CA SER A 236 12.95 9.83 -18.24
C SER A 236 12.89 11.28 -17.74
N TYR A 237 13.37 11.58 -16.53
CA TYR A 237 13.27 12.88 -15.86
C TYR A 237 13.44 14.10 -16.77
N GLN A 238 14.50 14.15 -17.60
CA GLN A 238 14.76 15.31 -18.45
C GLN A 238 13.68 15.50 -19.52
N ARG A 239 13.20 14.41 -20.13
CA ARG A 239 12.11 14.46 -21.12
C ARG A 239 10.81 14.90 -20.44
N GLU A 240 10.46 14.24 -19.34
CA GLU A 240 9.21 14.50 -18.60
C GLU A 240 9.16 15.92 -18.01
N VAL A 241 10.20 16.33 -17.28
CA VAL A 241 10.19 17.56 -16.49
C VAL A 241 10.69 18.78 -17.26
N GLU A 242 11.66 18.65 -18.17
CA GLU A 242 12.19 19.79 -18.94
C GLU A 242 11.51 20.00 -20.29
N GLU A 243 10.96 18.95 -20.93
CA GLU A 243 10.38 19.02 -22.29
C GLU A 243 8.85 18.87 -22.30
N GLU A 244 8.30 17.88 -21.59
CA GLU A 244 6.86 17.57 -21.57
C GLU A 244 6.07 18.41 -20.54
N GLY A 245 6.71 18.81 -19.45
CA GLY A 245 6.07 19.54 -18.34
C GLY A 245 5.24 18.64 -17.42
N GLU A 246 5.57 17.35 -17.37
CA GLU A 246 4.94 16.35 -16.51
C GLU A 246 5.39 16.52 -15.06
N ASN A 247 4.45 16.41 -14.12
CA ASN A 247 4.70 16.56 -12.68
C ASN A 247 4.91 15.19 -11.99
N SER A 248 4.67 14.09 -12.70
CA SER A 248 4.53 12.74 -12.16
C SER A 248 5.84 11.94 -12.14
N ASN A 249 6.95 12.54 -11.70
CA ASN A 249 8.27 11.89 -11.64
C ASN A 249 8.84 11.89 -10.20
N ALA A 250 9.31 10.74 -9.70
CA ALA A 250 9.82 10.62 -8.33
C ALA A 250 11.00 11.55 -8.00
N VAL A 251 11.87 11.86 -8.96
CA VAL A 251 13.03 12.75 -8.75
C VAL A 251 12.54 14.18 -8.48
N LEU A 252 11.54 14.66 -9.24
CA LEU A 252 10.90 15.95 -9.00
C LEU A 252 10.19 15.97 -7.63
N VAL A 253 9.48 14.90 -7.28
CA VAL A 253 8.80 14.77 -5.98
C VAL A 253 9.79 14.86 -4.82
N PHE A 254 10.91 14.13 -4.87
CA PHE A 254 11.95 14.19 -3.83
C PHE A 254 12.68 15.53 -3.79
N GLU A 255 13.03 16.11 -4.95
CA GLU A 255 13.66 17.43 -5.04
C GLU A 255 12.80 18.49 -4.34
N ARG A 256 11.51 18.55 -4.68
CA ARG A 256 10.56 19.54 -4.14
C ARG A 256 10.25 19.31 -2.67
N PHE A 257 10.00 18.07 -2.26
CA PHE A 257 9.60 17.76 -0.89
C PHE A 257 10.75 17.91 0.13
N LEU A 258 11.95 17.45 -0.23
CA LEU A 258 13.11 17.53 0.66
C LEU A 258 13.82 18.88 0.56
N GLY A 259 13.69 19.60 -0.57
CA GLY A 259 14.41 20.83 -0.85
C GLY A 259 15.90 20.59 -1.14
N CYS A 260 16.23 19.44 -1.73
CA CYS A 260 17.59 19.05 -2.11
C CYS A 260 17.88 19.40 -3.58
N SER A 261 19.09 19.10 -4.08
CA SER A 261 19.38 19.23 -5.52
C SER A 261 18.84 18.04 -6.33
N THR A 262 18.65 18.23 -7.63
CA THR A 262 18.19 17.18 -8.56
C THR A 262 19.05 15.91 -8.48
N GLN A 263 20.38 16.04 -8.38
CA GLN A 263 21.27 14.88 -8.18
C GLN A 263 21.00 14.17 -6.85
N GLN A 264 20.84 14.90 -5.75
CA GLN A 264 20.53 14.30 -4.45
C GLN A 264 19.17 13.61 -4.45
N ALA A 265 18.19 14.16 -5.17
CA ALA A 265 16.90 13.52 -5.37
C ALA A 265 17.03 12.23 -6.19
N ALA A 266 17.78 12.24 -7.29
CA ALA A 266 18.04 11.06 -8.11
C ALA A 266 18.77 9.95 -7.33
N ASP A 267 19.79 10.32 -6.55
CA ASP A 267 20.50 9.37 -5.67
C ASP A 267 19.53 8.73 -4.66
N LEU A 268 18.66 9.53 -4.04
CA LEU A 268 17.64 9.05 -3.10
C LEU A 268 16.55 8.18 -3.76
N VAL A 269 16.14 8.49 -4.99
CA VAL A 269 15.21 7.64 -5.77
C VAL A 269 15.85 6.30 -6.11
N ASN A 270 17.14 6.26 -6.48
CA ASN A 270 17.86 5.00 -6.70
C ASN A 270 18.06 4.20 -5.39
N GLU A 271 18.27 4.90 -4.28
CA GLU A 271 18.35 4.29 -2.95
C GLU A 271 16.97 3.80 -2.43
N LEU A 272 15.85 4.32 -2.98
CA LEU A 272 14.50 3.74 -2.83
C LEU A 272 14.32 2.51 -3.72
N LEU A 273 14.59 2.63 -5.02
CA LEU A 273 14.57 1.56 -6.02
C LEU A 273 15.34 0.33 -5.54
N THR A 274 16.55 0.52 -5.02
CA THR A 274 17.40 -0.53 -4.43
C THR A 274 16.72 -1.21 -3.24
N SER A 275 16.03 -0.45 -2.39
CA SER A 275 15.28 -0.99 -1.25
C SER A 275 14.08 -1.81 -1.69
N ARG A 276 13.32 -1.36 -2.69
CA ARG A 276 12.16 -2.09 -3.24
C ARG A 276 12.58 -3.38 -3.96
N LEU A 277 13.71 -3.36 -4.68
CA LEU A 277 14.34 -4.56 -5.23
C LEU A 277 14.76 -5.58 -4.14
N HIS A 278 15.26 -5.12 -2.99
CA HIS A 278 15.56 -6.02 -1.87
C HIS A 278 14.31 -6.64 -1.25
N GLN A 279 13.22 -5.88 -1.11
CA GLN A 279 11.96 -6.44 -0.64
C GLN A 279 11.34 -7.40 -1.66
N PHE A 280 11.41 -7.10 -2.96
CA PHE A 280 11.03 -8.03 -4.03
C PHE A 280 11.76 -9.37 -3.89
N GLU A 281 13.10 -9.36 -3.78
CA GLU A 281 13.90 -10.59 -3.66
C GLU A 281 13.62 -11.36 -2.36
N ASN A 282 13.37 -10.68 -1.23
CA ASN A 282 12.94 -11.35 0.01
C ASN A 282 11.55 -12.00 -0.17
N THR A 283 10.62 -11.29 -0.78
CA THR A 283 9.25 -11.77 -1.02
C THR A 283 9.28 -12.99 -1.95
N ALA A 284 10.02 -12.92 -3.06
CA ALA A 284 10.21 -13.97 -4.05
C ALA A 284 10.85 -15.25 -3.49
N LEU A 285 11.87 -15.11 -2.63
CA LEU A 285 12.70 -16.23 -2.18
C LEU A 285 12.34 -16.77 -0.78
N VAL A 286 11.55 -16.05 0.00
CA VAL A 286 11.18 -16.42 1.38
C VAL A 286 9.66 -16.47 1.57
N GLU A 287 8.96 -15.37 1.26
CA GLU A 287 7.55 -15.22 1.61
C GLU A 287 6.62 -16.02 0.68
N VAL A 288 6.83 -15.97 -0.64
CA VAL A 288 6.06 -16.74 -1.62
C VAL A 288 6.25 -18.26 -1.44
N PRO A 289 7.48 -18.81 -1.30
CA PRO A 289 7.65 -20.24 -1.02
C PRO A 289 7.00 -20.69 0.30
N ALA A 290 7.01 -19.84 1.34
CA ALA A 290 6.33 -20.13 2.60
C ALA A 290 4.79 -20.15 2.42
N LEU A 291 4.23 -19.17 1.71
CA LEU A 291 2.81 -19.09 1.36
C LEU A 291 2.34 -20.34 0.59
N LEU A 292 3.08 -20.77 -0.44
CA LEU A 292 2.75 -21.94 -1.24
C LEU A 292 2.76 -23.24 -0.42
N ALA A 293 3.71 -23.37 0.53
CA ALA A 293 3.78 -24.51 1.43
C ALA A 293 2.64 -24.51 2.47
N GLU A 294 2.29 -23.34 2.99
CA GLU A 294 1.22 -23.14 3.98
C GLU A 294 -0.17 -23.45 3.43
N HIS A 295 -0.48 -22.99 2.22
CA HIS A 295 -1.74 -23.32 1.54
C HIS A 295 -1.75 -24.68 0.83
N GLY A 296 -0.66 -25.46 0.92
CA GLY A 296 -0.57 -26.79 0.32
C GLY A 296 -0.73 -26.81 -1.20
N VAL A 297 -0.30 -25.74 -1.87
CA VAL A 297 -0.49 -25.53 -3.32
C VAL A 297 0.10 -26.71 -4.11
N PRO A 298 -0.62 -27.30 -5.10
CA PRO A 298 -0.10 -28.44 -5.86
C PRO A 298 1.23 -28.16 -6.56
N PRO A 299 2.15 -29.14 -6.69
CA PRO A 299 3.49 -28.91 -7.27
C PRO A 299 3.52 -28.29 -8.67
N HIS A 300 2.49 -28.50 -9.50
CA HIS A 300 2.41 -27.90 -10.83
C HIS A 300 2.03 -26.42 -10.78
N GLU A 301 1.13 -26.02 -9.87
CA GLU A 301 0.82 -24.62 -9.58
C GLU A 301 2.01 -23.92 -8.91
N GLN A 302 2.75 -24.60 -8.01
CA GLN A 302 4.00 -24.05 -7.45
C GLN A 302 5.05 -23.76 -8.54
N LEU A 303 5.19 -24.65 -9.54
CA LEU A 303 6.06 -24.42 -10.69
C LEU A 303 5.58 -23.25 -11.55
N GLY A 304 4.26 -23.07 -11.71
CA GLY A 304 3.68 -21.92 -12.39
C GLY A 304 3.98 -20.59 -11.68
N VAL A 305 3.74 -20.52 -10.38
CA VAL A 305 4.06 -19.34 -9.55
C VAL A 305 5.58 -19.08 -9.55
N ALA A 306 6.42 -20.11 -9.48
CA ALA A 306 7.87 -19.94 -9.59
C ALA A 306 8.30 -19.42 -10.97
N ALA A 307 7.67 -19.87 -12.06
CA ALA A 307 7.91 -19.35 -13.40
C ALA A 307 7.49 -17.87 -13.53
N TYR A 308 6.33 -17.50 -12.98
CA TYR A 308 5.86 -16.11 -12.89
C TYR A 308 6.82 -15.21 -12.11
N VAL A 309 7.21 -15.58 -10.88
CA VAL A 309 8.19 -14.86 -10.05
C VAL A 309 9.49 -14.62 -10.81
N LYS A 310 10.00 -15.67 -11.47
CA LYS A 310 11.23 -15.62 -12.26
C LYS A 310 11.06 -14.84 -13.57
N GLY A 311 9.84 -14.76 -14.11
CA GLY A 311 9.47 -13.86 -15.21
C GLY A 311 9.52 -12.39 -14.81
N LEU A 312 9.04 -12.03 -13.61
CA LEU A 312 9.18 -10.67 -13.06
C LEU A 312 10.66 -10.30 -12.82
N GLN A 313 11.50 -11.25 -12.41
CA GLN A 313 12.96 -11.06 -12.29
C GLN A 313 13.63 -10.77 -13.63
N ASP A 314 13.31 -11.55 -14.67
CA ASP A 314 13.80 -11.31 -16.03
C ASP A 314 13.29 -9.96 -16.55
N TRP A 315 12.01 -9.62 -16.35
CA TRP A 315 11.42 -8.34 -16.76
C TRP A 315 12.17 -7.18 -16.14
N GLN A 316 12.40 -7.21 -14.82
CA GLN A 316 13.07 -6.10 -14.12
C GLN A 316 14.56 -5.96 -14.48
N SER A 317 15.20 -7.05 -14.90
CA SER A 317 16.59 -7.04 -15.37
C SER A 317 16.68 -6.55 -16.83
N GLY A 318 15.83 -7.08 -17.70
CA GLY A 318 15.77 -6.73 -19.12
C GLY A 318 15.27 -5.31 -19.38
N GLY A 319 14.32 -4.83 -18.57
CA GLY A 319 13.85 -3.46 -18.61
C GLY A 319 14.97 -2.45 -18.38
N HIS A 320 15.95 -2.76 -17.51
CA HIS A 320 17.11 -1.89 -17.30
C HIS A 320 18.02 -1.79 -18.54
N GLU A 321 18.36 -2.92 -19.16
CA GLU A 321 19.18 -2.93 -20.38
C GLU A 321 18.51 -2.13 -21.51
N TRP A 322 17.19 -2.25 -21.67
CA TRP A 322 16.46 -1.45 -22.66
C TRP A 322 16.47 0.06 -22.35
N HIS A 323 16.29 0.48 -21.09
CA HIS A 323 16.41 1.90 -20.72
C HIS A 323 17.83 2.46 -21.03
N ALA A 324 18.87 1.63 -20.87
CA ALA A 324 20.25 2.02 -21.15
C ALA A 324 20.59 2.19 -22.65
N VAL A 325 19.74 1.73 -23.58
CA VAL A 325 19.97 1.82 -25.04
C VAL A 325 18.85 2.51 -25.83
N SER A 326 17.63 2.54 -25.30
CA SER A 326 16.46 3.11 -26.00
C SER A 326 16.54 4.62 -26.10
N SER A 327 16.15 5.16 -27.25
CA SER A 327 16.27 6.59 -27.51
C SER A 327 15.21 7.47 -26.82
N ARG A 328 14.30 6.89 -26.01
CA ARG A 328 13.34 7.62 -25.17
C ARG A 328 13.97 8.23 -23.90
N TYR A 329 15.23 7.89 -23.59
CA TYR A 329 15.83 8.12 -22.27
C TYR A 329 17.18 8.84 -22.30
N MET A 330 17.50 9.43 -21.15
CA MET A 330 18.75 10.12 -20.85
C MET A 330 19.89 9.11 -20.59
N ASN A 331 20.47 8.53 -21.64
CA ASN A 331 21.43 7.41 -21.52
C ASN A 331 22.80 7.62 -22.20
N GLU A 332 23.20 8.85 -22.55
CA GLU A 332 24.49 9.15 -23.21
C GLU A 332 25.71 8.61 -22.42
N GLU A 333 25.69 8.68 -21.09
CA GLU A 333 26.75 8.11 -20.22
C GLU A 333 26.65 6.59 -20.06
N ALA A 334 25.44 6.01 -20.06
CA ALA A 334 25.26 4.56 -19.96
C ALA A 334 25.70 3.84 -21.24
N ALA A 335 25.37 4.40 -22.41
CA ALA A 335 25.75 3.89 -23.72
C ALA A 335 27.27 3.93 -24.00
N THR A 336 28.03 4.72 -23.23
CA THR A 336 29.50 4.80 -23.36
C THR A 336 30.25 3.88 -22.38
N GLY A 337 29.57 3.29 -21.38
CA GLY A 337 30.19 2.40 -20.38
C GLY A 337 30.37 0.94 -20.81
N THR A 338 29.60 0.44 -21.78
CA THR A 338 29.54 -0.99 -22.17
C THR A 338 30.65 -1.42 -23.14
N SER A 339 31.90 -1.45 -22.65
CA SER A 339 32.97 -2.24 -23.28
C SER A 339 34.03 -2.72 -22.28
N VAL A 340 33.65 -3.64 -21.38
CA VAL A 340 34.60 -4.39 -20.52
C VAL A 340 34.48 -5.91 -20.73
N LEU A 341 34.15 -6.33 -21.95
CA LEU A 341 34.38 -7.71 -22.42
C LEU A 341 35.82 -7.87 -22.93
N GLY A 342 36.80 -7.90 -22.03
CA GLY A 342 38.20 -8.13 -22.43
C GLY A 342 39.35 -7.82 -21.44
N GLY A 343 39.10 -7.60 -20.15
CA GLY A 343 40.16 -7.28 -19.17
C GLY A 343 40.77 -8.50 -18.44
N PRO A 344 42.08 -8.54 -18.14
CA PRO A 344 42.73 -9.70 -17.51
C PRO A 344 42.34 -9.89 -16.04
N SER A 345 42.00 -11.14 -15.68
CA SER A 345 41.55 -11.57 -14.34
C SER A 345 42.69 -11.74 -13.32
N GLY A 346 43.44 -10.67 -13.07
CA GLY A 346 44.52 -10.64 -12.06
C GLY A 346 44.03 -10.44 -10.62
N PHE A 347 44.76 -11.01 -9.65
CA PHE A 347 44.48 -10.98 -8.19
C PHE A 347 44.56 -9.59 -7.50
N GLY A 348 44.51 -8.48 -8.25
CA GLY A 348 44.66 -7.11 -7.73
C GLY A 348 43.40 -6.23 -7.76
N THR A 349 42.27 -6.72 -8.28
CA THR A 349 41.06 -5.90 -8.55
C THR A 349 40.10 -5.74 -7.37
N SER A 350 40.46 -6.17 -6.17
CA SER A 350 39.59 -6.13 -4.98
C SER A 350 39.30 -4.72 -4.46
N ALA A 351 40.15 -3.72 -4.73
CA ALA A 351 39.89 -2.33 -4.35
C ALA A 351 38.76 -1.68 -5.19
N ASN A 352 38.68 -1.99 -6.50
CA ASN A 352 37.64 -1.44 -7.37
C ASN A 352 36.25 -2.08 -7.14
N ARG A 353 36.14 -3.10 -6.28
CA ARG A 353 34.83 -3.70 -5.92
C ARG A 353 34.05 -2.89 -4.87
N MET A 354 34.62 -1.82 -4.31
CA MET A 354 33.87 -0.89 -3.45
C MET A 354 32.88 -0.01 -4.24
N PHE A 355 33.08 0.13 -5.56
CA PHE A 355 32.25 0.91 -6.50
C PHE A 355 31.61 -0.01 -7.53
N SER A 356 30.89 -1.03 -7.06
CA SER A 356 30.17 -1.99 -7.91
C SER A 356 28.68 -1.89 -7.59
N PRO A 357 27.76 -2.16 -8.54
CA PRO A 357 26.34 -2.39 -8.27
C PRO A 357 26.04 -3.28 -7.06
N ALA A 358 26.90 -4.26 -6.79
CA ALA A 358 26.79 -5.13 -5.60
C ALA A 358 27.05 -4.38 -4.28
N ALA A 359 27.88 -3.33 -4.26
CA ALA A 359 28.20 -2.55 -3.07
C ALA A 359 27.00 -1.71 -2.59
N THR A 360 26.25 -1.08 -3.51
CA THR A 360 25.01 -0.34 -3.20
C THR A 360 23.97 -1.25 -2.54
N GLY A 361 23.69 -2.41 -3.14
CA GLY A 361 22.79 -3.40 -2.52
C GLY A 361 23.31 -3.95 -1.18
N LEU A 362 24.60 -4.27 -1.07
CA LEU A 362 25.17 -4.72 0.21
C LEU A 362 25.12 -3.64 1.31
N ARG A 363 25.20 -2.35 0.96
CA ARG A 363 25.02 -1.23 1.89
C ARG A 363 23.60 -1.21 2.44
N ARG A 364 22.58 -1.20 1.57
CA ARG A 364 21.17 -1.16 1.98
C ARG A 364 20.76 -2.38 2.78
N ARG A 365 21.12 -3.58 2.31
CA ARG A 365 20.88 -4.82 3.05
C ARG A 365 21.59 -4.85 4.41
N ARG A 366 22.75 -4.20 4.56
CA ARG A 366 23.40 -4.10 5.88
C ARG A 366 22.62 -3.18 6.82
N GLN A 367 22.08 -2.06 6.33
CA GLN A 367 21.36 -1.07 7.16
C GLN A 367 20.10 -1.65 7.78
N GLN A 368 19.27 -2.33 6.98
CA GLN A 368 18.01 -2.95 7.44
C GLN A 368 18.19 -3.99 8.56
N PHE A 369 19.37 -4.65 8.63
CA PHE A 369 19.64 -5.78 9.54
C PHE A 369 20.70 -5.48 10.61
N THR A 370 21.08 -4.20 10.84
CA THR A 370 22.09 -3.82 11.86
C THR A 370 21.61 -2.85 12.93
N HIS A 371 20.31 -2.53 12.96
CA HIS A 371 19.69 -1.83 14.09
C HIS A 371 19.91 -2.61 15.41
N ARG A 372 19.98 -1.92 16.55
CA ARG A 372 20.22 -2.54 17.86
C ARG A 372 18.97 -2.47 18.72
N PRO A 373 18.31 -3.61 19.04
CA PRO A 373 17.14 -3.59 19.90
C PRO A 373 17.47 -3.05 21.29
N PHE A 374 16.53 -2.31 21.89
CA PHE A 374 16.65 -1.67 23.20
C PHE A 374 17.76 -0.62 23.28
N GLU A 375 18.08 0.06 22.17
CA GLU A 375 19.07 1.14 22.15
C GLU A 375 18.56 2.34 22.99
N PRO A 376 19.35 2.84 23.97
CA PRO A 376 18.93 3.98 24.79
C PRO A 376 18.87 5.29 24.00
N VAL A 377 17.71 5.56 23.39
CA VAL A 377 17.47 6.80 22.66
C VAL A 377 17.14 7.97 23.59
N GLY A 378 16.40 7.76 24.69
CA GLY A 378 15.84 8.87 25.45
C GLY A 378 14.66 9.54 24.72
N HIS A 379 14.06 10.55 25.34
CA HIS A 379 12.88 11.22 24.80
C HIS A 379 13.16 11.87 23.43
N LEU A 380 12.24 11.67 22.48
CA LEU A 380 12.22 12.37 21.19
C LEU A 380 11.52 13.73 21.37
N PRO A 381 12.19 14.87 21.19
CA PRO A 381 11.54 16.17 21.29
C PRO A 381 10.51 16.31 20.16
N LEU A 382 9.23 16.37 20.53
CA LEU A 382 8.13 16.36 19.57
C LEU A 382 8.13 17.61 18.67
N PRO A 383 7.71 17.48 17.39
CA PRO A 383 7.53 18.61 16.48
C PRO A 383 6.21 19.35 16.77
N ASP A 384 5.95 20.43 16.05
CA ASP A 384 4.60 21.01 15.97
C ASP A 384 3.68 20.07 15.17
N PHE A 385 2.43 19.92 15.63
CA PHE A 385 1.40 19.09 14.98
C PHE A 385 0.35 20.02 14.33
N PRO A 386 0.36 20.21 13.00
CA PRO A 386 -0.67 20.99 12.32
C PRO A 386 -2.01 20.25 12.44
N MET A 387 -2.91 20.80 13.24
CA MET A 387 -4.26 20.27 13.46
C MET A 387 -5.25 21.44 13.41
N PRO A 388 -5.87 21.72 12.24
CA PRO A 388 -6.83 22.82 12.10
C PRO A 388 -8.20 22.50 12.72
N TYR A 389 -8.48 21.24 13.01
CA TYR A 389 -9.78 20.77 13.48
C TYR A 389 -9.88 20.78 15.01
N ALA A 390 -10.99 21.30 15.52
CA ALA A 390 -11.27 21.32 16.95
C ALA A 390 -11.63 19.94 17.48
N VAL A 391 -11.26 19.67 18.73
CA VAL A 391 -11.66 18.47 19.47
C VAL A 391 -13.06 18.66 20.03
N ARG A 392 -13.94 17.68 19.79
CA ARG A 392 -15.21 17.52 20.50
C ARG A 392 -15.05 16.44 21.58
N THR A 393 -15.92 16.39 22.58
CA THR A 393 -15.85 15.38 23.63
C THR A 393 -17.25 14.96 24.08
N SER A 394 -17.51 13.65 24.07
CA SER A 394 -18.77 13.06 24.54
C SER A 394 -19.00 13.36 26.03
N PRO A 395 -20.23 13.76 26.43
CA PRO A 395 -20.55 14.00 27.83
C PRO A 395 -20.51 12.74 28.71
N HIS A 396 -20.41 11.55 28.10
CA HIS A 396 -20.42 10.25 28.79
C HIS A 396 -19.03 9.74 29.22
N ILE A 397 -17.96 10.50 28.98
CA ILE A 397 -16.56 10.11 29.24
C ILE A 397 -16.32 9.52 30.65
N ASP A 398 -16.81 10.18 31.70
CA ASP A 398 -16.56 9.74 33.08
C ASP A 398 -17.35 8.48 33.46
N GLU A 399 -18.49 8.22 32.80
CA GLU A 399 -19.22 6.96 32.94
C GLU A 399 -18.47 5.83 32.22
N SER A 400 -17.99 6.06 31.00
CA SER A 400 -17.19 5.09 30.26
C SER A 400 -15.89 4.73 30.98
N ARG A 401 -15.16 5.71 31.53
CA ARG A 401 -13.95 5.47 32.35
C ARG A 401 -14.19 4.48 33.50
N ARG A 402 -15.33 4.60 34.21
CA ARG A 402 -15.69 3.68 35.30
C ARG A 402 -16.11 2.31 34.78
N TYR A 403 -16.79 2.27 33.64
CA TYR A 403 -17.25 1.03 33.01
C TYR A 403 -16.10 0.19 32.46
N ALA A 404 -15.18 0.79 31.70
CA ALA A 404 -14.13 0.10 30.94
C ALA A 404 -13.17 -0.71 31.84
N VAL A 405 -12.90 -0.23 33.06
CA VAL A 405 -12.10 -0.96 34.07
C VAL A 405 -12.80 -2.25 34.54
N GLY A 406 -14.14 -2.23 34.62
CA GLY A 406 -14.94 -3.42 34.89
C GLY A 406 -14.84 -4.42 33.75
N TRP A 407 -15.08 -3.97 32.52
CA TRP A 407 -15.04 -4.81 31.33
C TRP A 407 -13.67 -5.47 31.11
N ALA A 408 -12.56 -4.71 31.19
CA ALA A 408 -11.21 -5.25 31.02
C ALA A 408 -10.86 -6.33 32.06
N ARG A 409 -11.34 -6.17 33.31
CA ARG A 409 -11.21 -7.18 34.37
C ARG A 409 -12.03 -8.44 34.05
N ASP A 410 -13.28 -8.28 33.61
CA ASP A 410 -14.15 -9.41 33.24
C ASP A 410 -13.62 -10.17 32.00
N MET A 411 -12.86 -9.50 31.13
CA MET A 411 -12.17 -10.14 30.01
C MET A 411 -10.86 -10.86 30.41
N GLY A 412 -10.35 -10.63 31.62
CA GLY A 412 -9.11 -11.21 32.12
C GLY A 412 -7.83 -10.50 31.65
N MET A 413 -7.92 -9.26 31.17
CA MET A 413 -6.76 -8.49 30.66
C MET A 413 -5.73 -8.11 31.74
N PHE A 414 -6.01 -8.41 33.02
CA PHE A 414 -5.10 -8.19 34.14
C PHE A 414 -4.53 -9.51 34.72
N ASP A 415 -4.91 -10.67 34.17
CA ASP A 415 -4.61 -11.98 34.75
C ASP A 415 -3.28 -12.59 34.26
N ASP A 416 -2.85 -12.24 33.05
CA ASP A 416 -1.68 -12.83 32.38
C ASP A 416 -0.40 -11.99 32.45
N GLY A 417 -0.47 -10.82 33.10
CA GLY A 417 0.67 -9.94 33.34
C GLY A 417 1.04 -9.01 32.18
N VAL A 418 0.27 -9.00 31.08
CA VAL A 418 0.43 -8.02 29.99
C VAL A 418 0.14 -6.61 30.52
N TRP A 419 -1.02 -6.43 31.16
CA TRP A 419 -1.43 -5.17 31.80
C TRP A 419 -1.68 -5.36 33.30
N ASP A 420 -1.54 -4.25 34.03
CA ASP A 420 -2.10 -4.08 35.38
C ASP A 420 -3.24 -3.04 35.33
N GLU A 421 -4.14 -3.05 36.31
CA GLU A 421 -5.30 -2.13 36.34
C GLU A 421 -4.88 -0.65 36.31
N ARG A 422 -3.72 -0.31 36.91
CA ARG A 422 -3.18 1.06 36.90
C ARG A 422 -2.70 1.47 35.51
N ARG A 423 -2.07 0.57 34.76
CA ARG A 423 -1.59 0.75 33.38
C ARG A 423 -2.79 1.01 32.47
N PHE A 424 -3.84 0.21 32.60
CA PHE A 424 -5.11 0.39 31.89
C PHE A 424 -5.81 1.73 32.20
N VAL A 425 -5.92 2.10 33.48
CA VAL A 425 -6.46 3.42 33.87
C VAL A 425 -5.61 4.57 33.32
N GLY A 426 -4.28 4.40 33.24
CA GLY A 426 -3.37 5.38 32.63
C GLY A 426 -3.48 5.49 31.11
N PHE A 427 -3.89 4.43 30.42
CA PHE A 427 -4.15 4.46 28.98
C PHE A 427 -5.43 5.26 28.64
N ASP A 428 -6.42 5.27 29.54
CA ASP A 428 -7.63 6.09 29.42
C ASP A 428 -8.31 5.99 28.04
N PHE A 429 -8.54 4.76 27.56
CA PHE A 429 -9.19 4.51 26.26
C PHE A 429 -10.57 5.18 26.14
N ALA A 430 -11.27 5.36 27.26
CA ALA A 430 -12.51 6.12 27.33
C ALA A 430 -12.34 7.61 26.95
N HIS A 431 -11.16 8.21 27.22
CA HIS A 431 -10.86 9.55 26.74
C HIS A 431 -10.67 9.60 25.22
N CYS A 432 -9.94 8.63 24.64
CA CYS A 432 -9.79 8.50 23.19
C CYS A 432 -11.17 8.32 22.52
N ALA A 433 -11.93 7.32 22.98
CA ALA A 433 -13.29 7.03 22.51
C ALA A 433 -14.21 8.26 22.55
N ALA A 434 -14.14 9.05 23.63
CA ALA A 434 -14.99 10.22 23.81
C ALA A 434 -14.71 11.35 22.81
N MET A 435 -13.56 11.34 22.14
CA MET A 435 -13.19 12.36 21.17
C MET A 435 -13.36 11.87 19.72
N ILE A 436 -13.04 10.61 19.43
CA ILE A 436 -13.24 10.02 18.09
C ILE A 436 -14.69 9.61 17.79
N HIS A 437 -15.55 9.58 18.80
CA HIS A 437 -16.98 9.25 18.70
C HIS A 437 -17.78 10.19 19.63
N ALA A 438 -17.62 11.51 19.45
CA ALA A 438 -18.14 12.52 20.37
C ALA A 438 -19.68 12.52 20.53
N ASP A 439 -20.41 12.19 19.46
CA ASP A 439 -21.88 12.07 19.46
C ASP A 439 -22.41 10.70 19.93
N ALA A 440 -21.54 9.80 20.39
CA ALA A 440 -21.93 8.49 20.90
C ALA A 440 -22.91 8.61 22.07
N SER A 441 -23.98 7.79 22.05
CA SER A 441 -24.67 7.43 23.28
C SER A 441 -23.70 6.70 24.23
N ARG A 442 -23.97 6.72 25.53
CA ARG A 442 -23.13 6.04 26.54
C ARG A 442 -22.77 4.60 26.18
N ASP A 443 -23.75 3.82 25.70
CA ASP A 443 -23.53 2.39 25.44
C ASP A 443 -22.68 2.17 24.16
N GLN A 444 -22.77 3.08 23.18
CA GLN A 444 -21.86 3.13 22.04
C GLN A 444 -20.45 3.59 22.46
N LEU A 445 -20.33 4.58 23.33
CA LEU A 445 -19.05 5.07 23.83
C LEU A 445 -18.30 3.99 24.60
N ASN A 446 -19.01 3.25 25.45
CA ASN A 446 -18.50 2.07 26.14
C ASN A 446 -17.97 1.03 25.14
N LEU A 447 -18.76 0.70 24.10
CA LEU A 447 -18.35 -0.25 23.06
C LEU A 447 -17.11 0.23 22.28
N THR A 448 -17.01 1.51 21.91
CA THR A 448 -15.81 2.08 21.29
C THR A 448 -14.60 2.01 22.24
N SER A 449 -14.79 2.25 23.53
CA SER A 449 -13.73 2.18 24.54
C SER A 449 -13.19 0.75 24.70
N ASP A 450 -14.08 -0.25 24.68
CA ASP A 450 -13.73 -1.67 24.77
C ASP A 450 -13.03 -2.18 23.49
N TRP A 451 -13.43 -1.73 22.30
CA TRP A 451 -12.73 -2.04 21.04
C TRP A 451 -11.31 -1.46 20.99
N LEU A 452 -11.12 -0.22 21.44
CA LEU A 452 -9.79 0.39 21.56
C LEU A 452 -8.93 -0.39 22.56
N ALA A 453 -9.48 -0.73 23.73
CA ALA A 453 -8.80 -1.56 24.72
C ALA A 453 -8.39 -2.92 24.15
N TRP A 454 -9.28 -3.60 23.42
CA TRP A 454 -8.98 -4.92 22.83
C TRP A 454 -7.90 -4.84 21.74
N GLY A 455 -7.96 -3.84 20.86
CA GLY A 455 -6.95 -3.63 19.82
C GLY A 455 -5.56 -3.36 20.42
N THR A 456 -5.46 -2.41 21.36
CA THR A 456 -4.18 -2.11 22.04
C THR A 456 -3.70 -3.25 22.95
N TYR A 457 -4.60 -4.10 23.45
CA TYR A 457 -4.20 -5.30 24.18
C TYR A 457 -3.56 -6.34 23.25
N GLY A 458 -4.10 -6.52 22.04
CA GLY A 458 -3.49 -7.39 21.02
C GLY A 458 -2.10 -6.90 20.58
N ASP A 459 -1.98 -5.59 20.33
CA ASP A 459 -0.74 -4.86 20.05
C ASP A 459 0.36 -5.10 21.11
N ASP A 460 0.02 -5.05 22.40
CA ASP A 460 0.96 -5.39 23.49
C ASP A 460 1.17 -6.92 23.65
N TYR A 461 0.17 -7.76 23.35
CA TYR A 461 0.19 -9.21 23.57
C TYR A 461 1.05 -9.96 22.54
N PHE A 462 0.91 -9.67 21.25
CA PHE A 462 1.55 -10.44 20.18
C PHE A 462 3.09 -10.37 20.21
N PRO A 463 3.73 -9.18 20.32
CA PRO A 463 5.17 -9.05 20.51
C PRO A 463 5.66 -9.74 21.79
N LEU A 464 4.94 -9.61 22.90
CA LEU A 464 5.35 -10.16 24.20
C LEU A 464 5.29 -11.69 24.24
N VAL A 465 4.21 -12.29 23.73
CA VAL A 465 3.94 -13.73 23.81
C VAL A 465 4.59 -14.51 22.66
N PHE A 466 4.57 -13.96 21.44
CA PHE A 466 5.09 -14.65 20.25
C PHE A 466 6.39 -14.04 19.73
N GLY A 467 6.51 -12.71 19.70
CA GLY A 467 7.68 -11.98 19.22
C GLY A 467 8.96 -12.30 20.00
N ALA A 468 8.91 -12.16 21.33
CA ALA A 468 10.05 -12.46 22.23
C ALA A 468 10.56 -13.91 22.09
N ALA A 469 9.67 -14.86 21.80
CA ALA A 469 10.01 -16.27 21.55
C ALA A 469 10.30 -16.58 20.06
N ARG A 470 10.11 -15.60 19.15
CA ARG A 470 10.14 -15.76 17.68
C ARG A 470 9.24 -16.90 17.17
N ASN A 471 8.10 -17.10 17.82
CA ASN A 471 7.20 -18.23 17.59
C ASN A 471 6.11 -17.90 16.57
N ILE A 472 6.52 -17.66 15.33
CA ILE A 472 5.62 -17.33 14.20
C ILE A 472 4.47 -18.35 14.03
N PRO A 473 4.70 -19.68 14.13
CA PRO A 473 3.60 -20.65 14.02
C PRO A 473 2.52 -20.49 15.10
N ALA A 474 2.90 -20.14 16.34
CA ALA A 474 1.93 -19.91 17.40
C ALA A 474 1.16 -18.58 17.20
N ALA A 475 1.82 -17.54 16.68
CA ALA A 475 1.13 -16.28 16.30
C ALA A 475 0.07 -16.54 15.21
N LYS A 476 0.41 -17.33 14.18
CA LYS A 476 -0.52 -17.74 13.12
C LYS A 476 -1.71 -18.52 13.64
N LEU A 477 -1.46 -19.57 14.44
CA LEU A 477 -2.54 -20.36 15.07
C LEU A 477 -3.43 -19.52 16.00
N CYS A 478 -2.88 -18.49 16.65
CA CYS A 478 -3.67 -17.53 17.42
C CYS A 478 -4.55 -16.68 16.50
N ASN A 479 -3.99 -16.11 15.44
CA ASN A 479 -4.71 -15.30 14.45
C ASN A 479 -5.86 -16.08 13.78
N GLU A 480 -5.59 -17.28 13.27
CA GLU A 480 -6.61 -18.18 12.68
C GLU A 480 -7.77 -18.47 13.64
N ARG A 481 -7.48 -18.60 14.93
CA ARG A 481 -8.49 -18.81 15.97
C ARG A 481 -9.33 -17.56 16.23
N LEU A 482 -8.78 -16.34 16.14
CA LEU A 482 -9.53 -15.10 16.31
C LEU A 482 -10.70 -14.99 15.32
N SER A 483 -10.49 -15.38 14.06
CA SER A 483 -11.55 -15.45 13.03
C SER A 483 -12.74 -16.35 13.40
N LEU A 484 -12.54 -17.36 14.26
CA LEU A 484 -13.62 -18.23 14.76
C LEU A 484 -14.53 -17.54 15.79
N PHE A 485 -14.09 -16.43 16.37
CA PHE A 485 -14.89 -15.59 17.28
C PHE A 485 -15.69 -14.51 16.55
N MET A 486 -15.58 -14.43 15.22
CA MET A 486 -16.33 -13.51 14.36
C MET A 486 -17.29 -14.23 13.38
N PRO A 487 -18.24 -15.07 13.85
CA PRO A 487 -19.19 -15.75 12.98
C PRO A 487 -20.16 -14.74 12.33
N LEU A 488 -20.26 -14.79 10.99
CA LEU A 488 -21.08 -13.86 10.20
C LEU A 488 -22.58 -14.04 10.41
N ASP A 489 -23.01 -15.27 10.69
CA ASP A 489 -24.39 -15.62 11.07
C ASP A 489 -24.71 -15.25 12.54
N GLY A 490 -23.71 -14.89 13.35
CA GLY A 490 -23.85 -14.69 14.79
C GLY A 490 -23.96 -16.00 15.58
N GLY A 491 -23.51 -17.11 15.00
CA GLY A 491 -23.57 -18.45 15.58
C GLY A 491 -22.67 -18.69 16.79
N ALA A 492 -22.55 -19.97 17.17
CA ALA A 492 -21.72 -20.38 18.30
C ALA A 492 -20.22 -20.15 18.02
N THR A 493 -19.50 -19.71 19.05
CA THR A 493 -18.03 -19.56 19.05
C THR A 493 -17.41 -20.65 19.93
N PRO A 494 -16.13 -21.01 19.71
CA PRO A 494 -15.44 -21.94 20.60
C PRO A 494 -15.25 -21.34 22.01
N ASP A 495 -14.89 -22.16 22.98
CA ASP A 495 -14.54 -21.65 24.32
C ASP A 495 -13.22 -20.85 24.26
N PRO A 496 -13.20 -19.60 24.76
CA PRO A 496 -12.02 -18.75 24.72
C PRO A 496 -10.99 -19.21 25.76
N THR A 497 -9.75 -19.32 25.30
CA THR A 497 -8.61 -19.86 26.05
C THR A 497 -7.72 -18.78 26.65
N ASN A 498 -7.85 -17.53 26.20
CA ASN A 498 -7.05 -16.38 26.60
C ASN A 498 -7.92 -15.08 26.63
N PRO A 499 -7.40 -13.94 27.13
CA PRO A 499 -8.17 -12.70 27.22
C PRO A 499 -8.55 -12.09 25.86
N ILE A 500 -7.68 -12.21 24.84
CA ILE A 500 -7.95 -11.64 23.50
C ILE A 500 -9.12 -12.36 22.79
N GLU A 501 -9.19 -13.70 22.87
CA GLU A 501 -10.33 -14.50 22.40
C GLU A 501 -11.61 -14.16 23.19
N ARG A 502 -11.50 -13.96 24.51
CA ARG A 502 -12.63 -13.65 25.39
C ARG A 502 -13.24 -12.27 25.07
N GLY A 503 -12.37 -11.27 24.88
CA GLY A 503 -12.74 -9.91 24.48
C GLY A 503 -13.40 -9.88 23.11
N LEU A 504 -12.78 -10.49 22.09
CA LEU A 504 -13.32 -10.53 20.73
C LEU A 504 -14.70 -11.17 20.68
N ARG A 505 -14.92 -12.26 21.44
CA ARG A 505 -16.23 -12.92 21.55
C ARG A 505 -17.33 -12.00 22.09
N ASP A 506 -17.04 -11.18 23.10
CA ASP A 506 -18.00 -10.23 23.65
C ASP A 506 -18.26 -9.07 22.69
N LEU A 507 -17.18 -8.48 22.18
CA LEU A 507 -17.20 -7.36 21.25
C LEU A 507 -17.94 -7.70 19.97
N TRP A 508 -17.65 -8.84 19.35
CA TRP A 508 -18.34 -9.30 18.14
C TRP A 508 -19.84 -9.47 18.38
N ARG A 509 -20.24 -10.12 19.48
CA ARG A 509 -21.65 -10.29 19.86
C ARG A 509 -22.37 -8.95 20.03
N ARG A 510 -21.72 -7.97 20.67
CA ARG A 510 -22.29 -6.63 20.91
C ARG A 510 -22.35 -5.76 19.65
N THR A 511 -21.44 -5.97 18.70
CA THR A 511 -21.28 -5.14 17.51
C THR A 511 -22.02 -5.71 16.30
N ALA A 512 -21.87 -7.00 16.01
CA ALA A 512 -22.39 -7.62 14.79
C ALA A 512 -23.92 -7.85 14.82
N GLY A 513 -24.53 -8.02 16.00
CA GLY A 513 -25.97 -8.30 16.13
C GLY A 513 -26.87 -7.36 15.32
N PRO A 514 -26.77 -6.03 15.49
CA PRO A 514 -27.52 -5.03 14.72
C PRO A 514 -27.14 -4.91 13.24
N MET A 515 -25.99 -5.41 12.83
CA MET A 515 -25.44 -5.17 11.48
C MET A 515 -26.05 -6.10 10.42
N ALA A 516 -26.22 -5.56 9.21
CA ALA A 516 -26.51 -6.36 8.01
C ALA A 516 -25.31 -7.27 7.65
N VAL A 517 -25.55 -8.37 6.95
CA VAL A 517 -24.52 -9.40 6.67
C VAL A 517 -23.31 -8.83 5.90
N GLY A 518 -23.54 -7.96 4.90
CA GLY A 518 -22.44 -7.29 4.17
C GLY A 518 -21.58 -6.42 5.08
N ALA A 519 -22.20 -5.62 5.96
CA ALA A 519 -21.48 -4.83 6.94
C ALA A 519 -20.67 -5.70 7.92
N ARG A 520 -21.21 -6.87 8.33
CA ARG A 520 -20.46 -7.84 9.14
C ARG A 520 -19.25 -8.39 8.40
N GLN A 521 -19.37 -8.68 7.11
CA GLN A 521 -18.26 -9.18 6.29
C GLN A 521 -17.12 -8.16 6.22
N GLU A 522 -17.44 -6.88 6.01
CA GLU A 522 -16.42 -5.84 5.85
C GLU A 522 -15.82 -5.40 7.18
N PHE A 523 -16.61 -5.32 8.27
CA PHE A 523 -16.04 -5.07 9.60
C PHE A 523 -15.23 -6.27 10.12
N ARG A 524 -15.64 -7.51 9.84
CA ARG A 524 -14.82 -8.70 10.09
C ARG A 524 -13.49 -8.60 9.34
N LYS A 525 -13.52 -8.24 8.05
CA LYS A 525 -12.30 -8.11 7.23
C LYS A 525 -11.35 -7.06 7.81
N ALA A 526 -11.87 -5.91 8.25
CA ALA A 526 -11.06 -4.87 8.91
C ALA A 526 -10.39 -5.37 10.21
N VAL A 527 -11.06 -6.23 10.99
CA VAL A 527 -10.44 -6.87 12.16
C VAL A 527 -9.42 -7.94 11.74
N GLU A 528 -9.73 -8.79 10.75
CA GLU A 528 -8.81 -9.82 10.23
C GLU A 528 -7.54 -9.20 9.62
N ASP A 529 -7.63 -8.07 8.92
CA ASP A 529 -6.48 -7.32 8.40
C ASP A 529 -5.58 -6.78 9.53
N MET A 530 -6.17 -6.29 10.62
CA MET A 530 -5.43 -5.85 11.79
C MET A 530 -4.75 -7.04 12.49
N THR A 531 -5.46 -8.16 12.72
CA THR A 531 -4.89 -9.30 13.43
C THR A 531 -3.84 -10.06 12.60
N GLU A 532 -3.97 -10.11 11.27
CA GLU A 532 -2.93 -10.61 10.35
C GLU A 532 -1.68 -9.71 10.40
N SER A 533 -1.85 -8.40 10.54
CA SER A 533 -0.72 -7.46 10.56
C SER A 533 0.20 -7.64 11.78
N TRP A 534 -0.32 -8.03 12.95
CA TRP A 534 0.48 -8.40 14.13
C TRP A 534 1.37 -9.64 13.87
N VAL A 535 0.91 -10.58 13.03
CA VAL A 535 1.71 -11.75 12.63
C VAL A 535 2.91 -11.32 11.77
N TRP A 536 2.76 -10.28 10.94
CA TRP A 536 3.86 -9.70 10.18
C TRP A 536 4.88 -8.96 11.07
N GLU A 537 4.43 -8.25 12.10
CA GLU A 537 5.35 -7.61 13.06
C GLU A 537 6.21 -8.67 13.76
N VAL A 538 5.61 -9.78 14.21
CA VAL A 538 6.32 -10.95 14.75
C VAL A 538 7.27 -11.58 13.73
N PHE A 539 6.93 -11.60 12.44
CA PHE A 539 7.81 -12.09 11.37
C PHE A 539 9.04 -11.19 11.17
N ASN A 540 8.86 -9.87 11.10
CA ASN A 540 9.95 -8.89 10.99
C ASN A 540 10.86 -8.89 12.22
N GLN A 541 10.29 -8.97 13.44
CA GLN A 541 11.04 -9.14 14.69
C GLN A 541 11.89 -10.43 14.66
N ALA A 542 11.33 -11.54 14.14
CA ALA A 542 12.05 -12.80 14.00
C ALA A 542 13.19 -12.74 12.98
N GLN A 543 12.98 -12.03 11.85
CA GLN A 543 14.02 -11.72 10.86
C GLN A 543 15.06 -10.69 11.36
N HIS A 544 14.68 -9.86 12.35
CA HIS A 544 15.43 -8.68 12.80
C HIS A 544 15.71 -7.71 11.63
N ARG A 545 14.63 -7.37 10.91
CA ARG A 545 14.63 -6.49 9.73
C ARG A 545 13.85 -5.22 10.04
N VAL A 546 14.48 -4.05 9.88
CA VAL A 546 13.76 -2.77 9.77
C VAL A 546 13.10 -2.74 8.38
N PRO A 547 11.77 -2.56 8.27
CA PRO A 547 11.09 -2.45 6.99
C PRO A 547 11.53 -1.19 6.23
N ASP A 548 11.41 -1.19 4.91
CA ASP A 548 11.62 0.02 4.12
C ASP A 548 10.43 1.00 4.27
N PRO A 549 10.59 2.30 3.93
CA PRO A 549 9.54 3.29 4.14
C PRO A 549 8.18 2.95 3.54
N VAL A 550 8.13 2.21 2.41
CA VAL A 550 6.86 1.91 1.74
C VAL A 550 6.19 0.69 2.35
N ASP A 551 6.91 -0.43 2.53
CA ASP A 551 6.42 -1.61 3.27
C ASP A 551 5.97 -1.22 4.70
N TYR A 552 6.68 -0.27 5.32
CA TYR A 552 6.28 0.28 6.62
C TYR A 552 4.94 1.01 6.57
N ILE A 553 4.78 2.05 5.73
CA ILE A 553 3.57 2.90 5.74
C ILE A 553 2.33 2.08 5.42
N GLU A 554 2.41 1.19 4.44
CA GLU A 554 1.29 0.34 4.04
C GLU A 554 0.85 -0.63 5.13
N MET A 555 1.81 -1.21 5.84
CA MET A 555 1.49 -2.07 6.97
C MET A 555 1.04 -1.29 8.18
N ARG A 556 1.59 -0.10 8.43
CA ARG A 556 1.24 0.73 9.58
C ARG A 556 -0.23 1.14 9.57
N ARG A 557 -0.80 1.42 8.38
CA ARG A 557 -2.23 1.66 8.19
C ARG A 557 -3.10 0.49 8.70
N ARG A 558 -2.63 -0.75 8.52
CA ARG A 558 -3.27 -2.00 9.00
C ARG A 558 -3.01 -2.25 10.49
N THR A 559 -1.76 -2.17 10.95
CA THR A 559 -1.37 -2.47 12.36
C THR A 559 -1.96 -1.48 13.34
N PHE A 560 -2.16 -0.22 12.95
CA PHE A 560 -2.82 0.80 13.76
C PHE A 560 -4.33 0.53 14.00
N GLY A 561 -4.94 -0.42 13.28
CA GLY A 561 -6.37 -0.71 13.40
C GLY A 561 -7.28 0.42 12.91
N SER A 562 -6.77 1.27 11.99
CA SER A 562 -7.48 2.44 11.50
C SER A 562 -8.83 2.07 10.90
N ASP A 563 -8.86 1.08 10.01
CA ASP A 563 -10.10 0.66 9.32
C ASP A 563 -11.16 0.14 10.30
N MET A 564 -10.74 -0.57 11.36
CA MET A 564 -11.64 -0.99 12.43
C MET A 564 -12.22 0.23 13.16
N THR A 565 -11.37 1.14 13.64
CA THR A 565 -11.81 2.28 14.47
C THR A 565 -12.61 3.32 13.69
N MET A 566 -12.24 3.64 12.46
CA MET A 566 -13.02 4.50 11.56
C MET A 566 -14.38 3.87 11.22
N SER A 567 -14.44 2.55 11.05
CA SER A 567 -15.69 1.85 10.72
C SER A 567 -16.71 1.84 11.86
N LEU A 568 -16.30 2.01 13.13
CA LEU A 568 -17.23 2.10 14.27
C LEU A 568 -18.25 3.24 14.12
N ASN A 569 -17.86 4.36 13.51
CA ASN A 569 -18.76 5.49 13.22
C ASN A 569 -19.67 5.22 12.00
N ARG A 570 -19.27 4.30 11.10
CA ARG A 570 -20.00 3.96 9.86
C ARG A 570 -21.06 2.87 10.01
N LEU A 571 -21.03 2.09 11.10
CA LEU A 571 -21.85 0.88 11.29
C LEU A 571 -23.37 1.08 11.07
N ALA A 572 -23.89 2.28 11.33
CA ALA A 572 -25.31 2.61 11.19
C ALA A 572 -25.76 2.94 9.76
N HIS A 573 -24.84 3.29 8.86
CA HIS A 573 -25.13 3.81 7.50
C HIS A 573 -24.52 2.95 6.38
N TRP A 574 -23.98 1.77 6.72
CA TRP A 574 -23.15 0.95 5.84
C TRP A 574 -23.82 0.52 4.52
N SER A 575 -25.15 0.41 4.48
CA SER A 575 -25.89 0.00 3.27
C SER A 575 -26.42 1.16 2.42
N SER A 576 -26.15 2.41 2.80
CA SER A 576 -26.67 3.61 2.11
C SER A 576 -25.75 4.16 1.02
N VAL A 577 -24.49 3.74 0.95
CA VAL A 577 -23.52 4.19 -0.07
C VAL A 577 -23.03 2.98 -0.88
N PRO A 578 -23.09 2.99 -2.23
CA PRO A 578 -22.57 1.90 -3.05
C PRO A 578 -21.08 1.66 -2.81
N ARG A 579 -20.69 0.38 -2.81
CA ARG A 579 -19.33 -0.06 -2.44
C ARG A 579 -18.26 0.50 -3.38
N GLU A 580 -18.63 0.72 -4.62
CA GLU A 580 -17.83 1.27 -5.71
C GLU A 580 -17.39 2.70 -5.40
N ILE A 581 -18.21 3.49 -4.68
CA ILE A 581 -17.89 4.86 -4.29
C ILE A 581 -16.75 4.89 -3.25
N TYR A 582 -16.74 3.95 -2.29
CA TYR A 582 -15.61 3.75 -1.37
C TYR A 582 -14.34 3.21 -2.05
N GLN A 583 -14.42 2.79 -3.31
CA GLN A 583 -13.26 2.33 -4.08
C GLN A 583 -12.66 3.40 -4.99
N THR A 584 -13.29 4.58 -5.09
CA THR A 584 -12.72 5.74 -5.81
C THR A 584 -11.35 6.15 -5.24
N SER A 585 -10.53 6.84 -6.05
CA SER A 585 -9.27 7.43 -5.57
C SER A 585 -9.52 8.48 -4.49
N VAL A 586 -10.48 9.38 -4.71
CA VAL A 586 -10.84 10.48 -3.80
C VAL A 586 -11.15 9.99 -2.39
N VAL A 587 -12.07 9.04 -2.22
CA VAL A 587 -12.46 8.56 -0.88
C VAL A 587 -11.31 7.79 -0.20
N ARG A 588 -10.52 7.02 -0.97
CA ARG A 588 -9.38 6.27 -0.43
C ARG A 588 -8.19 7.14 -0.06
N GLU A 589 -7.89 8.19 -0.83
CA GLU A 589 -6.84 9.14 -0.46
C GLU A 589 -7.26 10.02 0.73
N MET A 590 -8.55 10.37 0.84
CA MET A 590 -9.09 11.00 2.05
C MET A 590 -8.90 10.12 3.29
N GLU A 591 -9.24 8.84 3.21
CA GLU A 591 -9.05 7.90 4.32
C GLU A 591 -7.57 7.70 4.63
N THR A 592 -6.74 7.34 3.65
CA THR A 592 -5.31 7.05 3.89
C THR A 592 -4.51 8.26 4.34
N ALA A 593 -4.82 9.48 3.86
CA ALA A 593 -4.20 10.70 4.38
C ALA A 593 -4.53 10.94 5.87
N ALA A 594 -5.77 10.65 6.30
CA ALA A 594 -6.15 10.70 7.71
C ALA A 594 -5.46 9.60 8.53
N GLN A 595 -5.41 8.36 8.00
CA GLN A 595 -4.71 7.24 8.62
C GLN A 595 -3.23 7.57 8.86
N ASP A 596 -2.52 8.05 7.84
CA ASP A 596 -1.09 8.39 7.92
C ASP A 596 -0.84 9.45 9.00
N TYR A 597 -1.67 10.49 9.09
CA TYR A 597 -1.55 11.51 10.12
C TYR A 597 -1.67 10.92 11.53
N ALA A 598 -2.65 10.04 11.76
CA ALA A 598 -2.86 9.39 13.05
C ALA A 598 -1.73 8.39 13.39
N CYS A 599 -1.25 7.64 12.39
CA CYS A 599 -0.12 6.73 12.53
C CYS A 599 1.17 7.47 12.89
N PHE A 600 1.54 8.51 12.13
CA PHE A 600 2.73 9.32 12.41
C PHE A 600 2.61 10.08 13.73
N THR A 601 1.40 10.47 14.14
CA THR A 601 1.14 10.98 15.49
C THR A 601 1.51 9.96 16.55
N ASN A 602 1.10 8.69 16.41
CA ASN A 602 1.52 7.64 17.34
C ASN A 602 3.03 7.48 17.35
N ASP A 603 3.64 7.24 16.18
CA ASP A 603 5.07 6.96 16.03
C ASP A 603 5.96 8.06 16.64
N LEU A 604 5.60 9.34 16.48
CA LEU A 604 6.32 10.47 17.07
C LEU A 604 6.26 10.48 18.60
N PHE A 605 5.12 10.11 19.20
CA PHE A 605 4.96 10.00 20.65
C PHE A 605 5.57 8.69 21.20
N SER A 606 5.51 7.60 20.44
CA SER A 606 5.87 6.25 20.88
C SER A 606 7.32 5.86 20.62
N TYR A 607 8.07 6.61 19.79
CA TYR A 607 9.46 6.31 19.42
C TYR A 607 10.36 5.87 20.59
N GLN A 608 10.33 6.57 21.74
CA GLN A 608 11.14 6.16 22.89
C GLN A 608 10.66 4.82 23.47
N LYS A 609 9.34 4.62 23.62
CA LYS A 609 8.74 3.37 24.10
C LYS A 609 9.21 2.21 23.23
N GLU A 610 9.01 2.35 21.93
CA GLU A 610 9.28 1.32 20.93
C GLU A 610 10.78 0.98 20.86
N VAL A 611 11.65 1.96 20.62
CA VAL A 611 13.07 1.69 20.38
C VAL A 611 13.84 1.31 21.66
N GLU A 612 13.62 2.00 22.79
CA GLU A 612 14.43 1.81 24.03
C GLU A 612 13.85 0.76 25.00
N TYR A 613 12.52 0.62 25.07
CA TYR A 613 11.86 -0.21 26.08
C TYR A 613 11.31 -1.53 25.51
N GLU A 614 10.85 -1.53 24.26
CA GLU A 614 10.28 -2.72 23.60
C GLU A 614 11.25 -3.36 22.59
N GLY A 615 12.23 -2.60 22.09
CA GLY A 615 13.20 -3.08 21.09
C GLY A 615 12.57 -3.23 19.70
N GLU A 616 11.52 -2.47 19.45
CA GLU A 616 10.66 -2.54 18.29
C GLU A 616 11.28 -1.82 17.08
N VAL A 617 11.06 -2.38 15.88
CA VAL A 617 11.59 -1.88 14.60
C VAL A 617 10.53 -1.15 13.75
N HIS A 618 9.26 -1.21 14.16
CA HIS A 618 8.11 -0.68 13.42
C HIS A 618 7.76 0.76 13.83
N ASN A 619 8.66 1.72 13.58
CA ASN A 619 8.39 3.15 13.81
C ASN A 619 8.89 4.01 12.62
N ILE A 620 8.07 4.91 12.07
CA ILE A 620 8.46 5.70 10.88
C ILE A 620 9.73 6.53 11.11
N VAL A 621 9.98 7.05 12.32
CA VAL A 621 11.18 7.86 12.60
C VAL A 621 12.43 6.98 12.49
N LEU A 622 12.41 5.78 13.07
CA LEU A 622 13.51 4.81 12.95
C LEU A 622 13.70 4.35 11.49
N VAL A 623 12.61 4.12 10.75
CA VAL A 623 12.65 3.74 9.33
C VAL A 623 13.27 4.85 8.48
N VAL A 624 12.94 6.12 8.75
CA VAL A 624 13.53 7.29 8.05
C VAL A 624 14.99 7.52 8.47
N GLU A 625 15.37 7.34 9.73
CA GLU A 625 16.78 7.33 10.18
C GLU A 625 17.60 6.30 9.39
N ASN A 626 17.10 5.07 9.29
CA ASN A 626 17.76 3.96 8.60
C ASN A 626 17.86 4.22 7.09
N PHE A 627 16.77 4.71 6.48
CA PHE A 627 16.66 4.89 5.04
C PHE A 627 17.41 6.11 4.50
N LEU A 628 17.38 7.25 5.20
CA LEU A 628 18.08 8.47 4.78
C LEU A 628 19.50 8.60 5.38
N GLU A 629 19.88 7.71 6.30
CA GLU A 629 21.16 7.76 7.05
C GLU A 629 21.35 9.09 7.82
N VAL A 630 20.25 9.61 8.36
CA VAL A 630 20.21 10.85 9.15
C VAL A 630 20.02 10.55 10.63
N ASP A 631 20.31 11.54 11.49
CA ASP A 631 19.99 11.43 12.91
C ASP A 631 18.47 11.55 13.16
N ARG A 632 18.01 11.03 14.31
CA ARG A 632 16.60 11.02 14.69
C ARG A 632 15.89 12.37 14.72
N ILE A 633 16.59 13.48 14.94
CA ILE A 633 15.98 14.82 14.97
C ILE A 633 15.67 15.25 13.54
N THR A 634 16.61 15.02 12.62
CA THR A 634 16.40 15.19 11.18
C THR A 634 15.31 14.25 10.65
N ALA A 635 15.32 12.97 11.05
CA ALA A 635 14.29 12.00 10.65
C ALA A 635 12.89 12.40 11.14
N ARG A 636 12.76 12.81 12.41
CA ARG A 636 11.53 13.38 12.98
C ARG A 636 11.04 14.58 12.16
N ASP A 637 11.93 15.46 11.71
CA ASP A 637 11.54 16.63 10.91
C ASP A 637 11.07 16.26 9.50
N VAL A 638 11.62 15.20 8.90
CA VAL A 638 11.07 14.61 7.65
C VAL A 638 9.68 14.01 7.91
N VAL A 639 9.49 13.27 9.01
CA VAL A 639 8.19 12.70 9.40
C VAL A 639 7.15 13.80 9.66
N ALA A 640 7.53 14.88 10.33
CA ALA A 640 6.67 16.03 10.57
C ALA A 640 6.26 16.73 9.25
N LYS A 641 7.17 16.83 8.27
CA LYS A 641 6.85 17.31 6.92
C LYS A 641 5.89 16.37 6.19
N LEU A 642 6.08 15.05 6.28
CA LEU A 642 5.18 14.06 5.67
C LEU A 642 3.78 14.18 6.27
N MET A 643 3.68 14.20 7.61
CA MET A 643 2.44 14.41 8.35
C MET A 643 1.74 15.72 7.98
N THR A 644 2.49 16.80 7.77
CA THR A 644 1.96 18.08 7.28
C THR A 644 1.39 17.94 5.86
N ALA A 645 2.14 17.34 4.93
CA ALA A 645 1.68 17.14 3.55
C ALA A 645 0.44 16.24 3.45
N ARG A 646 0.30 15.21 4.30
CA ARG A 646 -0.94 14.39 4.37
C ARG A 646 -2.13 15.19 4.92
N MET A 647 -1.93 16.07 5.91
CA MET A 647 -2.98 16.98 6.39
C MET A 647 -3.42 17.99 5.31
N GLU A 648 -2.46 18.54 4.54
CA GLU A 648 -2.75 19.44 3.42
C GLU A 648 -3.51 18.72 2.29
N GLN A 649 -3.10 17.49 1.94
CA GLN A 649 -3.79 16.65 0.95
C GLN A 649 -5.22 16.29 1.43
N PHE A 650 -5.41 15.94 2.71
CA PHE A 650 -6.73 15.69 3.27
C PHE A 650 -7.64 16.92 3.16
N GLY A 651 -7.12 18.12 3.48
CA GLY A 651 -7.84 19.38 3.32
C GLY A 651 -8.24 19.63 1.86
N GLN A 652 -7.30 19.52 0.93
CA GLN A 652 -7.53 19.67 -0.52
C GLN A 652 -8.65 18.73 -1.02
N ILE A 653 -8.60 17.45 -0.65
CA ILE A 653 -9.60 16.45 -1.08
C ILE A 653 -10.99 16.80 -0.54
N VAL A 654 -11.09 17.15 0.74
CA VAL A 654 -12.38 17.47 1.37
C VAL A 654 -12.98 18.77 0.82
N GLU A 655 -12.15 19.76 0.49
CA GLU A 655 -12.60 21.07 0.01
C GLU A 655 -12.91 21.12 -1.49
N ASN A 656 -12.28 20.27 -2.32
CA ASN A 656 -12.37 20.38 -3.78
C ASN A 656 -12.70 19.04 -4.46
N ASP A 657 -11.87 18.01 -4.22
CA ASP A 657 -11.91 16.77 -5.01
C ASP A 657 -13.17 15.93 -4.69
N LEU A 658 -13.62 15.95 -3.43
CA LEU A 658 -14.83 15.27 -2.97
C LEU A 658 -16.11 15.95 -3.53
N PRO A 659 -16.28 17.27 -3.47
CA PRO A 659 -17.32 17.98 -4.24
C PRO A 659 -17.27 17.72 -5.75
N ALA A 660 -16.09 17.71 -6.37
CA ALA A 660 -15.98 17.44 -7.81
C ALA A 660 -16.48 16.02 -8.17
N MET A 661 -16.07 15.02 -7.40
CA MET A 661 -16.55 13.63 -7.54
C MET A 661 -18.07 13.50 -7.40
N PHE A 662 -18.72 14.33 -6.56
CA PHE A 662 -20.17 14.31 -6.40
C PHE A 662 -20.92 14.76 -7.66
N GLU A 663 -20.36 15.72 -8.39
CA GLU A 663 -20.90 16.20 -9.68
C GLU A 663 -20.54 15.22 -10.83
N ASP A 664 -19.30 14.74 -10.89
CA ASP A 664 -18.82 13.84 -11.95
C ASP A 664 -19.55 12.48 -11.98
N LEU A 665 -19.98 12.00 -10.81
CA LEU A 665 -20.71 10.73 -10.65
C LEU A 665 -22.24 10.92 -10.51
N ASP A 666 -22.76 12.16 -10.59
CA ASP A 666 -24.18 12.51 -10.40
C ASP A 666 -24.78 11.89 -9.11
N LEU A 667 -24.04 11.96 -8.00
CA LEU A 667 -24.44 11.31 -6.74
C LEU A 667 -25.66 12.00 -6.14
N ASP A 668 -26.57 11.22 -5.54
CA ASP A 668 -27.72 11.77 -4.83
C ASP A 668 -27.35 12.48 -3.52
N GLU A 669 -28.25 13.34 -3.05
CA GLU A 669 -28.04 14.18 -1.85
C GLU A 669 -27.87 13.36 -0.55
N GLU A 670 -28.43 12.14 -0.47
CA GLU A 670 -28.26 11.28 0.70
C GLU A 670 -26.81 10.73 0.75
N VAL A 671 -26.31 10.22 -0.38
CA VAL A 671 -24.92 9.77 -0.52
C VAL A 671 -23.93 10.92 -0.30
N ARG A 672 -24.18 12.10 -0.88
CA ARG A 672 -23.37 13.32 -0.66
C ARG A 672 -23.29 13.68 0.82
N ALA A 673 -24.42 13.67 1.53
CA ALA A 673 -24.47 13.98 2.96
C ALA A 673 -23.73 12.94 3.82
N ILE A 674 -23.83 11.64 3.47
CA ILE A 674 -23.11 10.57 4.18
C ILE A 674 -21.59 10.70 4.00
N LEU A 675 -21.12 10.95 2.77
CA LEU A 675 -19.69 11.10 2.48
C LEU A 675 -19.11 12.38 3.10
N THR A 676 -19.87 13.49 3.10
CA THR A 676 -19.50 14.71 3.81
C THR A 676 -19.37 14.46 5.32
N ARG A 677 -20.33 13.73 5.91
CA ARG A 677 -20.29 13.37 7.34
C ARG A 677 -19.15 12.40 7.66
N HIS A 678 -18.77 11.53 6.74
CA HIS A 678 -17.59 10.68 6.87
C HIS A 678 -16.31 11.51 6.92
N ALA A 679 -16.16 12.48 6.01
CA ALA A 679 -15.06 13.44 6.03
C ALA A 679 -14.98 14.23 7.36
N ASP A 680 -16.12 14.68 7.90
CA ASP A 680 -16.17 15.32 9.22
C ASP A 680 -15.79 14.35 10.37
N GLY A 681 -16.24 13.10 10.29
CA GLY A 681 -15.84 12.04 11.23
C GLY A 681 -14.33 11.79 11.24
N LEU A 682 -13.66 11.87 10.08
CA LEU A 682 -12.20 11.76 9.98
C LEU A 682 -11.48 12.96 10.62
N LYS A 683 -12.03 14.17 10.53
CA LYS A 683 -11.52 15.37 11.23
C LYS A 683 -11.55 15.21 12.74
N GLU A 684 -12.67 14.69 13.27
CA GLU A 684 -12.84 14.40 14.71
C GLU A 684 -11.94 13.23 15.17
N TRP A 685 -11.80 12.20 14.34
CA TRP A 685 -10.93 11.05 14.61
C TRP A 685 -9.46 11.47 14.72
N MET A 686 -8.93 12.22 13.75
CA MET A 686 -7.55 12.72 13.80
C MET A 686 -7.30 13.67 14.99
N SER A 687 -8.20 14.62 15.25
CA SER A 687 -8.02 15.59 16.35
C SER A 687 -8.12 14.91 17.73
N GLY A 688 -9.04 13.96 17.89
CA GLY A 688 -9.20 13.16 19.09
C GLY A 688 -8.01 12.24 19.37
N ILE A 689 -7.44 11.60 18.33
CA ILE A 689 -6.23 10.78 18.47
C ILE A 689 -5.05 11.63 18.94
N LEU A 690 -4.82 12.80 18.34
CA LEU A 690 -3.73 13.70 18.75
C LEU A 690 -3.89 14.18 20.20
N GLU A 691 -5.11 14.54 20.60
CA GLU A 691 -5.40 14.98 21.96
C GLU A 691 -5.27 13.85 23.00
N TRP A 692 -5.58 12.62 22.63
CA TRP A 692 -5.32 11.45 23.48
C TRP A 692 -3.81 11.23 23.67
N HIS A 693 -3.01 11.25 22.60
CA HIS A 693 -1.55 11.09 22.68
C HIS A 693 -0.89 12.15 23.57
N ARG A 694 -1.38 13.40 23.53
CA ARG A 694 -0.91 14.51 24.39
C ARG A 694 -1.11 14.28 25.90
N LYS A 695 -2.06 13.43 26.30
CA LYS A 695 -2.46 13.21 27.71
C LYS A 695 -2.19 11.79 28.22
N CYS A 696 -2.16 10.81 27.33
CA CYS A 696 -1.99 9.40 27.67
C CYS A 696 -0.61 9.14 28.28
N VAL A 697 -0.56 8.50 29.45
CA VAL A 697 0.73 8.25 30.12
C VAL A 697 1.54 7.11 29.49
N ARG A 698 0.98 6.38 28.51
CA ARG A 698 1.63 5.27 27.75
C ARG A 698 2.99 5.67 27.17
N TYR A 699 3.17 6.95 26.85
CA TYR A 699 4.34 7.50 26.16
C TYR A 699 5.32 8.25 27.08
N VAL A 700 4.97 8.43 28.36
CA VAL A 700 5.74 9.24 29.30
C VAL A 700 6.83 8.40 29.96
N GLU A 701 8.08 8.86 29.88
CA GLU A 701 9.28 8.13 30.34
C GLU A 701 9.18 7.61 31.80
N ALA A 702 8.51 8.34 32.69
CA ALA A 702 8.28 7.91 34.08
C ALA A 702 7.45 6.61 34.17
N GLU A 703 6.47 6.42 33.29
CA GLU A 703 5.63 5.22 33.21
C GLU A 703 6.36 4.07 32.48
N LEU A 704 7.16 4.38 31.47
CA LEU A 704 8.05 3.42 30.80
C LEU A 704 9.04 2.80 31.80
N LYS A 705 9.69 3.64 32.62
CA LYS A 705 10.59 3.24 33.70
C LYS A 705 9.87 2.42 34.78
N ARG A 706 8.64 2.80 35.17
CA ARG A 706 7.80 2.01 36.09
C ARG A 706 7.56 0.61 35.54
N THR A 707 7.07 0.52 34.31
CA THR A 707 6.68 -0.75 33.68
C THR A 707 7.87 -1.68 33.53
N ARG A 708 9.02 -1.17 33.06
CA ARG A 708 10.29 -1.92 32.97
C ARG A 708 10.79 -2.41 34.33
N ALA A 709 10.67 -1.59 35.38
CA ALA A 709 11.05 -1.99 36.74
C ALA A 709 10.12 -3.07 37.32
N SER A 710 8.84 -3.10 36.93
CA SER A 710 7.89 -4.15 37.30
C SER A 710 8.10 -5.46 36.53
N ALA A 711 8.66 -5.39 35.31
CA ALA A 711 8.93 -6.55 34.46
C ALA A 711 10.23 -7.32 34.80
N VAL A 712 11.11 -6.75 35.64
CA VAL A 712 12.31 -7.44 36.14
C VAL A 712 11.99 -8.06 37.51
N PRO A 713 11.90 -9.40 37.65
CA PRO A 713 11.75 -10.02 38.95
C PRO A 713 12.98 -9.74 39.81
N ASP A 714 12.77 -9.40 41.08
CA ASP A 714 13.81 -9.03 42.03
C ASP A 714 14.77 -10.22 42.31
N LEU A 715 15.86 -10.30 41.55
CA LEU A 715 16.96 -11.25 41.72
C LEU A 715 17.86 -10.85 42.92
N GLY A 716 17.24 -10.61 44.06
CA GLY A 716 17.88 -10.31 45.34
C GLY A 716 16.86 -10.37 46.48
N THR A 717 16.66 -11.50 47.16
CA THR A 717 17.59 -11.86 48.25
C THR A 717 17.48 -13.33 48.71
N SER A 718 16.78 -14.20 47.97
CA SER A 718 16.52 -15.59 48.39
C SER A 718 17.63 -16.61 48.07
N ALA A 719 18.71 -16.21 47.39
CA ALA A 719 19.85 -17.09 47.07
C ALA A 719 20.71 -17.52 48.28
N LEU A 720 20.32 -17.14 49.50
CA LEU A 720 21.11 -17.32 50.73
C LEU A 720 20.40 -18.18 51.79
N ARG A 721 19.59 -19.18 51.38
CA ARG A 721 19.05 -20.21 52.31
C ARG A 721 18.47 -21.49 51.69
N VAL A 722 19.25 -22.28 50.93
CA VAL A 722 19.04 -23.75 50.89
C VAL A 722 20.39 -24.47 50.91
N ARG A 723 20.73 -25.08 52.06
CA ARG A 723 21.75 -26.12 52.17
C ARG A 723 21.04 -27.46 52.42
N GLY A 724 21.23 -28.41 51.52
CA GLY A 724 21.11 -29.84 51.80
C GLY A 724 19.70 -30.44 51.85
N ALA A 725 19.25 -30.97 50.72
CA ALA A 725 18.48 -32.22 50.63
C ALA A 725 18.77 -32.86 49.26
N SER A 726 18.81 -34.19 49.18
CA SER A 726 19.32 -34.93 48.02
C SER A 726 18.34 -36.01 47.53
N ALA A 727 18.57 -36.46 46.28
CA ALA A 727 17.96 -37.60 45.57
C ALA A 727 16.60 -37.37 44.86
N PRO A 728 16.25 -38.18 43.84
CA PRO A 728 17.09 -38.74 42.76
C PRO A 728 16.46 -38.55 41.35
N GLY A 729 17.29 -38.69 40.30
CA GLY A 729 16.92 -38.30 38.93
C GLY A 729 16.13 -39.30 38.08
N VAL A 730 15.99 -38.97 36.78
CA VAL A 730 15.76 -39.91 35.66
C VAL A 730 16.21 -39.25 34.34
N PHE A 731 17.04 -39.98 33.59
CA PHE A 731 17.44 -39.90 32.17
C PHE A 731 17.35 -38.60 31.34
N GLY A 732 18.45 -38.32 30.63
CA GLY A 732 18.48 -37.40 29.49
C GLY A 732 19.34 -37.94 28.33
N VAL A 733 19.11 -37.37 27.14
CA VAL A 733 19.92 -37.41 25.90
C VAL A 733 19.58 -36.09 25.18
N GLY A 734 20.46 -35.30 24.56
CA GLY A 734 21.88 -35.46 24.26
C GLY A 734 22.18 -34.82 22.89
N ARG A 735 22.26 -33.48 22.82
CA ARG A 735 22.62 -32.74 21.59
C ARG A 735 24.15 -32.79 21.37
N PRO A 736 24.65 -33.14 20.17
CA PRO A 736 26.06 -33.01 19.85
C PRO A 736 26.41 -31.57 19.45
N GLY A 737 27.45 -31.01 20.06
CA GLY A 737 28.09 -29.77 19.60
C GLY A 737 29.23 -30.08 18.64
N LEU A 738 29.33 -29.34 17.53
CA LEU A 738 30.45 -29.41 16.59
C LEU A 738 31.46 -28.30 16.93
N ALA A 739 32.67 -28.70 17.30
CA ALA A 739 33.81 -27.79 17.47
C ALA A 739 34.62 -27.69 16.17
N VAL A 740 35.16 -26.51 15.88
CA VAL A 740 36.03 -26.26 14.71
C VAL A 740 37.45 -25.92 15.17
N SER A 741 38.40 -26.78 14.82
CA SER A 741 39.84 -26.52 14.59
C SER A 741 40.52 -27.89 14.40
N GLY A 742 41.46 -28.10 13.47
CA GLY A 742 42.03 -27.22 12.45
C GLY A 742 43.53 -27.48 12.29
N ALA A 743 43.95 -28.10 11.18
CA ALA A 743 45.30 -28.10 10.56
C ALA A 743 45.53 -29.36 9.68
N GLY A 744 46.38 -29.23 8.64
CA GLY A 744 47.19 -30.37 8.15
C GLY A 744 46.79 -31.05 6.84
N LEU A 745 47.05 -30.40 5.70
CA LEU A 745 47.51 -31.10 4.48
C LEU A 745 48.94 -31.67 4.74
N PRO A 746 49.50 -32.63 3.95
CA PRO A 746 49.18 -32.93 2.54
C PRO A 746 49.16 -34.43 2.14
N GLY A 747 48.85 -34.70 0.86
CA GLY A 747 49.11 -36.01 0.23
C GLY A 747 48.39 -36.21 -1.09
N ALA A 748 49.12 -36.19 -2.22
CA ALA A 748 48.54 -36.40 -3.55
C ALA A 748 48.40 -37.89 -3.91
N LEU A 749 47.40 -38.24 -4.73
CA LEU A 749 47.56 -38.91 -6.03
C LEU A 749 46.19 -39.16 -6.72
N ARG A 750 46.20 -39.19 -8.06
CA ARG A 750 45.07 -39.49 -8.97
C ARG A 750 44.97 -41.02 -9.23
N PRO A 751 44.18 -41.51 -10.21
CA PRO A 751 42.71 -41.62 -10.23
C PRO A 751 42.25 -43.08 -10.49
N GLY A 752 40.96 -43.40 -10.35
CA GLY A 752 40.44 -44.71 -10.77
C GLY A 752 38.94 -44.91 -10.60
N ALA A 753 38.24 -45.10 -11.72
CA ALA A 753 36.88 -45.62 -11.81
C ALA A 753 36.94 -46.99 -12.54
N PRO A 754 35.83 -47.73 -12.80
CA PRO A 754 34.51 -47.75 -12.17
C PRO A 754 34.10 -49.20 -11.74
N ALA A 755 32.80 -49.40 -11.44
CA ALA A 755 31.95 -50.56 -11.84
C ALA A 755 31.24 -51.34 -10.71
N GLY A 756 30.00 -51.76 -11.01
CA GLY A 756 29.37 -52.96 -10.41
C GLY A 756 28.24 -52.73 -9.40
N GLY A 757 27.00 -52.80 -9.88
CA GLY A 757 25.90 -53.44 -9.13
C GLY A 757 25.44 -54.71 -9.87
N PRO A 758 24.33 -55.38 -9.50
CA PRO A 758 23.51 -55.27 -8.28
C PRO A 758 23.61 -56.63 -7.50
N PRO A 759 22.60 -57.26 -6.82
CA PRO A 759 21.16 -57.36 -7.11
C PRO A 759 20.19 -57.12 -5.92
N VAL A 760 18.90 -57.24 -6.26
CA VAL A 760 17.67 -57.02 -5.47
C VAL A 760 17.44 -58.06 -4.36
N GLY A 761 16.79 -57.65 -3.26
CA GLY A 761 16.09 -58.54 -2.33
C GLY A 761 14.90 -57.84 -1.64
N ALA A 762 13.70 -58.44 -1.72
CA ALA A 762 12.51 -58.06 -0.92
C ALA A 762 12.73 -58.42 0.58
N VAL A 763 11.96 -58.02 1.60
CA VAL A 763 10.48 -57.94 1.86
C VAL A 763 10.31 -57.10 3.16
N PRO A 764 9.12 -56.93 3.83
CA PRO A 764 7.71 -57.01 3.43
C PRO A 764 6.87 -55.77 3.82
N SER A 765 5.58 -55.77 3.46
CA SER A 765 4.58 -54.74 3.80
C SER A 765 3.48 -55.25 4.76
N THR A 766 3.06 -54.40 5.71
CA THR A 766 1.87 -54.57 6.60
C THR A 766 1.49 -53.19 7.17
N PRO A 767 0.23 -52.94 7.62
CA PRO A 767 -0.63 -52.00 6.90
C PRO A 767 -0.89 -50.66 7.61
N VAL A 768 -1.31 -49.67 6.80
CA VAL A 768 -1.78 -48.36 7.25
C VAL A 768 -3.19 -48.49 7.87
N GLY A 769 -3.36 -47.97 9.08
CA GLY A 769 -4.68 -47.82 9.71
C GLY A 769 -5.44 -46.63 9.13
N ALA A 770 -6.69 -46.83 8.74
CA ALA A 770 -7.55 -45.77 8.22
C ALA A 770 -8.00 -44.81 9.34
N VAL A 771 -7.94 -43.51 9.07
CA VAL A 771 -8.60 -42.45 9.86
C VAL A 771 -9.78 -41.94 9.03
N PRO A 772 -11.00 -41.81 9.60
CA PRO A 772 -12.20 -41.56 8.81
C PRO A 772 -12.31 -40.11 8.33
N SER A 773 -12.66 -39.93 7.06
CA SER A 773 -12.98 -38.63 6.47
C SER A 773 -14.26 -38.05 7.08
N GLY A 774 -14.16 -36.87 7.69
CA GLY A 774 -15.33 -36.01 7.95
C GLY A 774 -15.90 -35.45 6.63
N PRO A 775 -17.15 -34.94 6.63
CA PRO A 775 -17.79 -34.48 5.42
C PRO A 775 -17.11 -33.21 4.87
N ALA A 776 -16.82 -33.20 3.57
CA ALA A 776 -16.41 -32.00 2.87
C ALA A 776 -17.55 -30.97 2.90
N VAL A 777 -17.36 -29.88 3.63
CA VAL A 777 -18.26 -28.72 3.55
C VAL A 777 -17.94 -28.00 2.25
N THR A 778 -18.82 -28.14 1.27
CA THR A 778 -18.77 -27.37 0.02
C THR A 778 -19.07 -25.92 0.33
N THR A 779 -18.04 -25.06 0.33
CA THR A 779 -18.21 -23.61 0.29
C THR A 779 -18.89 -23.20 -1.02
N PRO A 780 -20.08 -22.57 -1.00
CA PRO A 780 -20.67 -22.04 -2.22
C PRO A 780 -19.97 -20.73 -2.56
N SER A 781 -19.16 -20.72 -3.62
CA SER A 781 -18.67 -19.47 -4.21
C SER A 781 -19.85 -18.72 -4.80
N ALA A 782 -20.33 -17.68 -4.10
CA ALA A 782 -21.36 -16.79 -4.62
C ALA A 782 -20.78 -15.94 -5.77
N PRO A 783 -21.53 -15.72 -6.87
CA PRO A 783 -21.03 -14.95 -8.00
C PRO A 783 -20.99 -13.46 -7.65
N VAL A 784 -19.85 -12.80 -7.91
CA VAL A 784 -19.79 -11.34 -8.02
C VAL A 784 -20.49 -10.97 -9.33
N GLY A 785 -21.61 -10.25 -9.23
CA GLY A 785 -22.45 -9.90 -10.37
C GLY A 785 -21.76 -8.96 -11.36
N ALA A 786 -22.06 -9.13 -12.65
CA ALA A 786 -21.57 -8.25 -13.70
C ALA A 786 -22.16 -6.82 -13.59
N VAL A 787 -21.36 -5.83 -13.97
CA VAL A 787 -21.75 -4.42 -14.06
C VAL A 787 -22.77 -4.23 -15.21
N PRO A 788 -23.95 -3.65 -14.99
CA PRO A 788 -24.86 -3.24 -16.04
C PRO A 788 -24.63 -1.78 -16.43
N SER A 789 -24.22 -1.55 -17.68
CA SER A 789 -23.99 -0.20 -18.24
C SER A 789 -25.32 0.53 -18.54
N GLY A 790 -25.60 1.61 -17.81
CA GLY A 790 -26.49 2.72 -18.23
C GLY A 790 -28.01 2.46 -18.36
N PRO A 791 -28.89 3.41 -17.98
CA PRO A 791 -30.33 3.23 -18.07
C PRO A 791 -30.88 3.50 -19.49
N ALA A 792 -31.51 2.49 -20.09
CA ALA A 792 -32.31 2.68 -21.29
C ALA A 792 -33.64 3.40 -20.97
N VAL A 793 -33.85 4.58 -21.56
CA VAL A 793 -35.11 5.34 -21.42
C VAL A 793 -36.24 4.62 -22.15
N THR A 794 -37.22 4.10 -21.41
CA THR A 794 -38.48 3.60 -21.96
C THR A 794 -39.68 4.27 -21.30
N THR A 795 -40.41 5.09 -22.06
CA THR A 795 -41.70 5.66 -21.65
C THR A 795 -42.82 4.63 -21.82
N PRO A 796 -43.78 4.56 -20.87
CA PRO A 796 -45.08 3.95 -21.12
C PRO A 796 -46.24 4.92 -20.92
N SER A 797 -47.11 5.01 -21.92
CA SER A 797 -48.39 5.72 -21.84
C SER A 797 -49.39 4.97 -20.95
N ALA A 798 -50.10 5.70 -20.09
CA ALA A 798 -51.31 5.25 -19.38
C ALA A 798 -52.53 5.24 -20.36
N PRO A 799 -53.80 4.90 -19.97
CA PRO A 799 -54.31 4.69 -18.60
C PRO A 799 -55.42 3.59 -18.41
N VAL A 800 -56.05 3.62 -17.22
CA VAL A 800 -57.47 3.29 -16.83
C VAL A 800 -57.62 2.13 -15.83
N GLY A 801 -58.28 2.38 -14.68
CA GLY A 801 -58.66 1.26 -13.77
C GLY A 801 -59.22 1.46 -12.35
N ALA A 802 -59.83 2.61 -11.97
CA ALA A 802 -60.77 2.80 -10.84
C ALA A 802 -60.51 2.30 -9.37
N VAL A 803 -60.83 3.18 -8.39
CA VAL A 803 -60.84 2.94 -6.92
C VAL A 803 -62.28 2.66 -6.43
N PRO A 804 -62.51 1.82 -5.40
CA PRO A 804 -62.96 2.24 -4.05
C PRO A 804 -62.26 1.44 -2.89
N SER A 805 -62.29 1.77 -1.59
CA SER A 805 -62.64 2.95 -0.76
C SER A 805 -62.13 2.75 0.70
N GLY A 806 -62.23 3.75 1.59
CA GLY A 806 -61.81 3.69 3.02
C GLY A 806 -62.79 2.99 4.00
N PRO A 807 -62.65 3.17 5.34
CA PRO A 807 -62.77 4.50 5.98
C PRO A 807 -61.81 4.83 7.16
N VAL A 808 -62.04 6.01 7.78
CA VAL A 808 -61.20 6.75 8.76
C VAL A 808 -61.97 7.04 10.08
N VAL A 809 -61.28 7.13 11.23
CA VAL A 809 -61.71 7.75 12.53
C VAL A 809 -60.44 8.21 13.31
N THR A 810 -59.93 9.47 13.32
CA THR A 810 -60.31 10.79 13.94
C THR A 810 -59.75 11.14 15.34
N GLY A 811 -58.78 12.08 15.39
CA GLY A 811 -58.68 13.29 16.27
C GLY A 811 -58.54 13.19 17.81
N PRO A 812 -58.35 14.32 18.55
CA PRO A 812 -58.31 15.74 18.12
C PRO A 812 -57.13 16.61 18.67
N SER A 813 -57.13 17.92 18.33
CA SER A 813 -56.16 18.98 18.70
C SER A 813 -56.78 20.16 19.49
N THR A 814 -55.94 20.99 20.12
CA THR A 814 -56.11 22.43 20.56
C THR A 814 -54.72 22.95 20.99
N ASP A 815 -54.27 24.21 20.91
CA ASP A 815 -54.74 25.46 20.23
C ASP A 815 -53.57 26.50 20.16
N VAL A 816 -53.81 27.71 19.63
CA VAL A 816 -52.87 28.87 19.54
C VAL A 816 -53.53 30.13 20.16
N PRO A 817 -52.80 31.21 20.57
CA PRO A 817 -52.60 32.41 19.70
C PRO A 817 -51.24 33.15 19.95
N SER A 818 -50.77 34.22 19.29
CA SER A 818 -50.86 34.85 17.95
C SER A 818 -50.60 36.39 18.10
N SER A 819 -49.65 36.99 17.38
CA SER A 819 -49.55 38.44 16.98
C SER A 819 -48.07 38.83 16.73
N GLY A 820 -47.66 39.67 15.78
CA GLY A 820 -48.32 40.34 14.65
C GLY A 820 -47.30 41.25 13.91
N GLY A 821 -47.44 41.46 12.59
CA GLY A 821 -46.64 42.45 11.81
C GLY A 821 -47.39 43.79 11.65
N PRO A 822 -47.16 44.59 10.58
CA PRO A 822 -46.11 44.57 9.53
C PRO A 822 -45.51 45.98 9.25
N VAL A 823 -44.81 46.20 8.12
CA VAL A 823 -45.01 47.33 7.15
C VAL A 823 -44.04 47.23 5.94
N VAL A 824 -44.45 47.81 4.81
CA VAL A 824 -43.92 47.70 3.44
C VAL A 824 -43.11 48.94 3.02
N ALA A 825 -42.09 48.79 2.16
CA ALA A 825 -41.73 49.78 1.11
C ALA A 825 -40.84 49.17 0.00
N THR A 826 -40.96 49.69 -1.22
CA THR A 826 -40.38 49.19 -2.48
C THR A 826 -39.55 50.25 -3.22
N VAL A 827 -38.87 49.84 -4.32
CA VAL A 827 -38.53 50.60 -5.55
C VAL A 827 -37.06 51.00 -5.84
N SER A 828 -36.65 50.67 -7.08
CA SER A 828 -35.65 51.27 -8.00
C SER A 828 -34.16 50.89 -8.01
N ALA A 829 -33.74 50.38 -9.18
CA ALA A 829 -32.43 50.66 -9.81
C ALA A 829 -32.45 52.01 -10.55
N PRO A 830 -31.30 52.53 -11.04
CA PRO A 830 -31.02 52.40 -12.48
C PRO A 830 -29.52 52.25 -12.86
N GLU A 831 -29.27 52.24 -14.18
CA GLU A 831 -28.02 51.91 -14.89
C GLU A 831 -26.85 52.92 -14.76
N GLY A 832 -25.63 52.48 -15.13
CA GLY A 832 -24.48 53.37 -15.40
C GLY A 832 -23.30 52.71 -16.12
N LYS A 833 -23.13 52.98 -17.43
CA LYS A 833 -21.98 52.52 -18.26
C LYS A 833 -20.75 53.43 -18.11
N ARG A 834 -19.52 52.88 -18.06
CA ARG A 834 -18.37 53.21 -18.97
C ARG A 834 -16.98 52.64 -18.53
N ALA A 835 -16.52 51.66 -19.30
CA ALA A 835 -15.27 51.62 -20.09
C ALA A 835 -13.96 52.35 -19.67
N ILE A 836 -12.84 51.60 -19.82
CA ILE A 836 -11.43 51.97 -20.13
C ILE A 836 -10.53 52.45 -18.98
N GLY A 837 -9.35 51.81 -18.84
CA GLY A 837 -8.17 52.42 -18.20
C GLY A 837 -7.09 51.45 -17.68
N VAL A 838 -6.19 50.95 -18.55
CA VAL A 838 -4.90 50.38 -18.12
C VAL A 838 -3.92 51.54 -17.83
N PRO A 839 -3.10 51.45 -16.77
CA PRO A 839 -1.70 51.84 -16.93
C PRO A 839 -0.70 50.90 -16.25
N THR A 840 0.38 50.62 -16.98
CA THR A 840 1.66 50.06 -16.51
C THR A 840 2.44 51.02 -15.60
N GLY A 841 3.28 50.53 -14.68
CA GLY A 841 4.29 51.40 -14.03
C GLY A 841 5.13 50.78 -12.91
N LEU A 842 6.40 50.47 -13.22
CA LEU A 842 7.48 50.09 -12.26
C LEU A 842 7.84 51.25 -11.30
N GLY A 843 8.38 50.94 -10.10
CA GLY A 843 8.78 51.99 -9.15
C GLY A 843 9.55 51.56 -7.89
N THR A 844 10.77 51.06 -8.06
CA THR A 844 11.86 50.93 -7.04
C THR A 844 11.91 52.00 -5.93
N SER A 845 12.26 51.61 -4.70
CA SER A 845 13.55 52.01 -4.04
C SER A 845 13.70 51.53 -2.58
N ALA A 846 14.95 51.39 -2.14
CA ALA A 846 15.36 50.92 -0.81
C ALA A 846 15.98 52.04 0.05
N VAL A 847 16.66 51.64 1.15
CA VAL A 847 17.65 52.39 1.98
C VAL A 847 17.07 53.18 3.18
N ARG A 848 17.66 53.26 4.39
CA ARG A 848 18.64 52.47 5.22
C ARG A 848 18.90 53.27 6.54
N VAL A 849 19.61 52.68 7.52
CA VAL A 849 20.37 53.35 8.65
C VAL A 849 19.53 53.86 9.85
N ARG A 850 19.95 53.78 11.12
CA ARG A 850 20.86 52.92 11.95
C ARG A 850 20.51 53.19 13.47
N PRO A 851 21.41 53.34 14.49
CA PRO A 851 21.47 52.36 15.60
C PRO A 851 21.47 53.00 17.02
N GLN A 852 21.69 52.19 18.08
CA GLN A 852 22.44 52.62 19.27
C GLN A 852 23.31 51.48 19.85
N GLU A 853 24.39 51.87 20.53
CA GLU A 853 25.56 51.05 20.87
C GLU A 853 25.62 50.68 22.40
N PRO A 854 26.78 50.57 23.10
CA PRO A 854 27.38 49.27 23.36
C PRO A 854 27.63 49.00 24.87
N LYS A 855 28.26 47.85 25.20
CA LYS A 855 29.02 47.69 26.44
C LYS A 855 30.45 47.23 26.18
N VAL A 856 31.36 47.76 26.98
CA VAL A 856 32.82 47.67 26.86
C VAL A 856 33.38 46.82 27.99
N SER A 857 34.35 45.94 27.70
CA SER A 857 35.70 45.97 28.29
C SER A 857 36.43 44.65 28.08
N ALA A 858 37.69 44.73 27.67
CA ALA A 858 38.67 43.68 27.91
C ALA A 858 39.79 44.25 28.77
N ARG A 859 39.89 43.75 30.02
CA ARG A 859 41.10 43.68 30.85
C ARG A 859 40.88 42.63 31.94
#